data_AF-A0A9W7ISU9-F1
#
_entry.id   AF-A0A9W7ISU9-F1
#
_cell.length_a   1.000
_cell.length_b   1.000
_cell.length_c   1.000
_cell.angle_alpha   90.00
_cell.angle_beta   90.00
_cell.angle_gamma   90.00
#
_symmetry.space_group_name_H-M   'P 1'
#
loop_
_entity.id
_entity.type
_entity.pdbx_description
1 polymer ?
#
loop_
_entity_poly.entity_id
_entity_poly.type
_entity_poly.pdbx_seq_one_letter_code
_entity_poly.pdbx_strand_id
1 'polypeptide(L)'
;MATDDTIYVAVGEVEESELTLLWVLHNLSPRKVCILHVHQPSKMISSMYGVDENLAEIMLDQHQLRGLEEVGRDMMNRIMDEYLLFCNQAGVSAIRLHIQMDDVAKGILELIRRHNIKKLVMGAAADEHFSEGMWLMSEKAQYVNDNAPLSCQIWFVCREHLVHSRFETGQSSNALSPSASSYLTSSSEAAGTVLDERDGSDCELEPDEMLRFGEEGSSNDQLFDQLEQALQEVESSNRKAFQESERRVKAEMNAARAMRQAKTFERLFNECKRENETALAKQKESMEKVKKLREEEHSVAREQKSILESRVADSDHRVKQVEDKLESAMEQLQVSLKERDELQIELQNSCKVIEELLRKQAEETSSTHMDRLSVLEINDATLDQLQICQKEKDELQVELENTRRINEELLRKQSEDTSSSHLQQHFIEFCLLEIKEATKDFDRSYKIAEGARGNVYYKCVLRHTEVAVKVLGRSSFEDPFEFQQEVDDLIKLRHPNLVTLIGACPRERALIYEYVPNGSLEDHLNCRNDMPPLSWQSRMHIATQLCSTLMFLHSGKLVHGNLKPGNILLDDNFSCRLTDFGVCRALSLLENSNTTESSNSNPYLDPDFRNTRIVSASLDLYSFGIIVLQLLSGRSTQGIAEIAQNELLNGGNLSSFLDSSAGNWPHQVAQLTHLAIRCCDMNRSRRPDLASDVFKVLETMKPSGASVSHVADAKEDNHEPPSYFICPILQGVMSDPHVAADGYTYEASALRDWLAGHDTSPMTNLRLPNLNLIPNFPLRSAIQQWQQNH
;
A
#
# COMPACT_ATOMS: atom_id res chain seq x y z
N MET A 1 5.83 51.74 -21.89
CA MET A 1 6.46 50.83 -20.90
C MET A 1 5.55 49.62 -20.82
N ALA A 2 6.03 48.44 -21.23
CA ALA A 2 5.21 47.23 -21.27
C ALA A 2 4.76 46.89 -19.84
N THR A 3 3.46 46.97 -19.60
CA THR A 3 2.86 46.50 -18.34
C THR A 3 3.06 44.99 -18.29
N ASP A 4 3.84 44.53 -17.32
CA ASP A 4 4.16 43.12 -17.08
C ASP A 4 2.88 42.37 -16.72
N ASP A 5 2.23 41.76 -17.72
CA ASP A 5 0.94 41.07 -17.59
C ASP A 5 1.11 39.61 -17.11
N THR A 6 2.15 39.38 -16.31
CA THR A 6 2.49 38.08 -15.74
C THR A 6 1.56 37.80 -14.55
N ILE A 7 0.82 36.70 -14.61
CA ILE A 7 -0.01 36.23 -13.50
C ILE A 7 0.76 35.16 -12.73
N TYR A 8 0.89 35.34 -11.42
CA TYR A 8 1.58 34.40 -10.56
C TYR A 8 0.56 33.45 -9.93
N VAL A 9 0.85 32.15 -9.91
CA VAL A 9 -0.06 31.12 -9.39
C VAL A 9 0.69 30.29 -8.36
N ALA A 10 0.22 30.29 -7.10
CA ALA A 10 0.79 29.47 -6.05
C ALA A 10 0.25 28.04 -6.13
N VAL A 11 1.15 27.06 -6.19
CA VAL A 11 0.84 25.63 -6.36
C VAL A 11 1.38 24.79 -5.21
N GLY A 12 0.62 23.76 -4.85
CA GLY A 12 0.90 22.80 -3.78
C GLY A 12 0.85 21.36 -4.32
N GLU A 13 -0.13 20.57 -3.90
CA GLU A 13 -0.36 19.21 -4.42
C GLU A 13 -0.98 19.24 -5.83
N VAL A 14 -0.72 18.18 -6.61
CA VAL A 14 -0.95 18.14 -8.07
C VAL A 14 -2.42 18.37 -8.44
N GLU A 15 -3.34 17.59 -7.87
CA GLU A 15 -4.75 17.57 -8.27
C GLU A 15 -5.50 18.88 -7.98
N GLU A 16 -5.26 19.54 -6.83
CA GLU A 16 -5.95 20.79 -6.47
C GLU A 16 -5.43 22.02 -7.24
N SER A 17 -4.13 22.01 -7.55
CA SER A 17 -3.47 23.14 -8.21
C SER A 17 -3.76 23.18 -9.71
N GLU A 18 -4.08 22.03 -10.33
CA GLU A 18 -4.52 21.96 -11.73
C GLU A 18 -5.84 22.70 -11.96
N LEU A 19 -6.83 22.52 -11.08
CA LEU A 19 -8.10 23.24 -11.14
C LEU A 19 -7.92 24.75 -10.95
N THR A 20 -6.97 25.14 -10.09
CA THR A 20 -6.60 26.55 -9.91
C THR A 20 -5.98 27.13 -11.19
N LEU A 21 -5.10 26.39 -11.86
CA LEU A 21 -4.50 26.79 -13.13
C LEU A 21 -5.52 26.87 -14.26
N LEU A 22 -6.45 25.90 -14.36
CA LEU A 22 -7.56 25.93 -15.32
C LEU A 22 -8.39 27.20 -15.15
N TRP A 23 -8.74 27.54 -13.91
CA TRP A 23 -9.48 28.76 -13.63
C TRP A 23 -8.75 30.02 -14.13
N VAL A 24 -7.43 30.11 -13.92
CA VAL A 24 -6.61 31.24 -14.39
C VAL A 24 -6.62 31.34 -15.92
N LEU A 25 -6.46 30.22 -16.61
CA LEU A 25 -6.44 30.18 -18.07
C LEU A 25 -7.80 30.61 -18.66
N HIS A 26 -8.91 30.14 -18.07
CA HIS A 26 -10.25 30.45 -18.54
C HIS A 26 -10.72 31.88 -18.21
N ASN A 27 -10.40 32.40 -17.02
CA ASN A 27 -10.99 33.65 -16.52
C ASN A 27 -10.10 34.88 -16.69
N LEU A 28 -8.77 34.71 -16.69
CA LEU A 28 -7.83 35.82 -16.75
C LEU A 28 -7.07 35.91 -18.08
N SER A 29 -7.15 34.87 -18.92
CA SER A 29 -6.51 34.76 -20.25
C SER A 29 -5.09 35.35 -20.32
N PRO A 30 -4.16 34.92 -19.43
CA PRO A 30 -2.82 35.51 -19.35
C PRO A 30 -1.98 35.24 -20.59
N ARG A 31 -1.13 36.20 -20.96
CA ARG A 31 -0.05 35.98 -21.94
C ARG A 31 1.14 35.24 -21.34
N LYS A 32 1.36 35.39 -20.03
CA LYS A 32 2.45 34.76 -19.29
C LYS A 32 2.01 34.37 -17.88
N VAL A 33 2.35 33.15 -17.48
CA VAL A 33 2.07 32.61 -16.14
C VAL A 33 3.38 32.31 -15.42
N CYS A 34 3.44 32.60 -14.13
CA CYS A 34 4.54 32.21 -13.27
C CYS A 34 4.04 31.27 -12.18
N ILE A 35 4.52 30.03 -12.20
CA ILE A 35 4.20 29.02 -11.18
C ILE A 35 5.09 29.27 -9.97
N LEU A 36 4.47 29.50 -8.82
CA LEU A 36 5.12 29.72 -7.53
C LEU A 36 4.99 28.48 -6.66
N HIS A 37 6.11 27.97 -6.14
CA HIS A 37 6.09 26.84 -5.20
C HIS A 37 6.95 27.14 -3.96
N VAL A 38 6.45 26.78 -2.77
CA VAL A 38 7.23 26.83 -1.53
C VAL A 38 7.59 25.40 -1.16
N HIS A 39 8.86 25.07 -1.30
CA HIS A 39 9.40 23.76 -0.97
C HIS A 39 9.62 23.63 0.54
N GLN A 40 9.00 22.61 1.15
CA GLN A 40 9.11 22.27 2.58
C GLN A 40 9.87 20.93 2.73
N PRO A 41 11.22 20.95 2.90
CA PRO A 41 12.01 19.72 2.94
C PRO A 41 11.67 18.81 4.12
N SER A 42 11.44 19.38 5.32
CA SER A 42 11.12 18.63 6.55
C SER A 42 9.84 17.80 6.41
N LYS A 43 8.77 18.42 5.90
CA LYS A 43 7.49 17.76 5.68
C LYS A 43 7.56 16.67 4.61
N MET A 44 8.39 16.85 3.59
CA MET A 44 8.59 15.88 2.52
C MET A 44 9.40 14.66 3.00
N ILE A 45 10.44 14.88 3.82
CA ILE A 45 11.22 13.81 4.46
C ILE A 45 10.36 13.05 5.48
N SER A 46 9.57 13.77 6.30
CA SER A 46 8.62 13.18 7.23
C SER A 46 7.56 12.34 6.49
N SER A 47 7.04 12.82 5.35
CA SER A 47 6.12 12.08 4.49
C SER A 47 6.77 10.88 3.77
N MET A 48 8.07 10.93 3.45
CA MET A 48 8.78 9.83 2.77
C MET A 48 9.11 8.67 3.72
N TYR A 49 9.36 8.94 5.00
CA TYR A 49 9.79 7.92 5.97
C TYR A 49 8.77 7.62 7.07
N GLY A 50 7.67 8.38 7.16
CA GLY A 50 6.64 8.17 8.19
C GLY A 50 7.13 8.44 9.61
N VAL A 51 8.12 9.33 9.77
CA VAL A 51 8.73 9.69 11.07
C VAL A 51 8.45 11.15 11.38
N ASP A 52 8.25 11.48 12.65
CA ASP A 52 8.06 12.86 13.14
C ASP A 52 9.23 13.77 12.71
N GLU A 53 8.93 15.04 12.38
CA GLU A 53 9.88 16.01 11.80
C GLU A 53 11.13 16.19 12.68
N ASN A 54 10.96 16.12 14.00
CA ASN A 54 12.07 16.24 14.97
C ASN A 54 12.94 14.98 15.10
N LEU A 55 12.43 13.80 14.72
CA LEU A 55 13.16 12.53 14.79
C LEU A 55 14.01 12.30 13.54
N ALA A 56 13.53 12.74 12.37
CA ALA A 56 14.27 12.63 11.12
C ALA A 56 15.59 13.42 11.14
N GLU A 57 15.62 14.59 11.79
CA GLU A 57 16.82 15.43 11.93
C GLU A 57 17.84 14.84 12.93
N ILE A 58 17.39 14.01 13.86
CA ILE A 58 18.23 13.36 14.89
C ILE A 58 18.82 12.02 14.40
N MET A 59 18.13 11.32 13.49
CA MET A 59 18.48 9.95 13.06
C MET A 59 19.41 9.86 11.84
N LEU A 60 19.68 10.96 11.13
CA LEU A 60 20.38 10.95 9.84
C LEU A 60 21.71 11.74 9.91
N ASP A 61 22.80 11.16 9.41
CA ASP A 61 24.08 11.87 9.25
C ASP A 61 23.97 13.00 8.21
N GLN A 62 24.80 14.05 8.32
CA GLN A 62 24.80 15.22 7.44
C GLN A 62 24.91 14.86 5.94
N HIS A 63 25.57 13.75 5.60
CA HIS A 63 25.68 13.28 4.22
C HIS A 63 24.39 12.62 3.70
N GLN A 64 23.61 11.98 4.57
CA GLN A 64 22.32 11.36 4.22
C GLN A 64 21.22 12.41 4.11
N LEU A 65 21.22 13.43 4.99
CA LEU A 65 20.32 14.58 4.88
C LEU A 65 20.50 15.32 3.55
N ARG A 66 21.75 15.53 3.09
CA ARG A 66 22.01 16.14 1.77
C ARG A 66 21.47 15.34 0.60
N GLY A 67 21.63 14.00 0.63
CA GLY A 67 21.08 13.13 -0.42
C GLY A 67 19.55 13.16 -0.45
N LEU A 68 18.91 13.26 0.72
CA LEU A 68 17.46 13.39 0.86
C LEU A 68 16.91 14.73 0.38
N GLU A 69 17.61 15.81 0.69
CA GLU A 69 17.31 17.14 0.14
C GLU A 69 17.49 17.21 -1.39
N GLU A 70 18.41 16.44 -1.96
CA GLU A 70 18.55 16.29 -3.42
C GLU A 70 17.37 15.55 -4.04
N VAL A 71 16.94 14.43 -3.44
CA VAL A 71 15.75 13.69 -3.90
C VAL A 71 14.48 14.53 -3.80
N GLY A 72 14.30 15.28 -2.71
CA GLY A 72 13.18 16.20 -2.54
C GLY A 72 13.17 17.33 -3.58
N ARG A 73 14.34 17.88 -3.93
CA ARG A 73 14.48 18.88 -5.00
C ARG A 73 14.18 18.30 -6.38
N ASP A 74 14.62 17.08 -6.67
CA ASP A 74 14.35 16.41 -7.94
C ASP A 74 12.86 16.14 -8.14
N MET A 75 12.17 15.70 -7.09
CA MET A 75 10.73 15.50 -7.12
C MET A 75 9.97 16.83 -7.31
N MET A 76 10.38 17.89 -6.61
CA MET A 76 9.82 19.24 -6.81
C MET A 76 10.02 19.72 -8.25
N ASN A 77 11.21 19.52 -8.83
CA ASN A 77 11.49 19.90 -10.21
C ASN A 77 10.58 19.17 -11.20
N ARG A 78 10.33 17.87 -10.99
CA ARG A 78 9.39 17.08 -11.83
C ARG A 78 7.97 17.62 -11.77
N ILE A 79 7.45 17.89 -10.58
CA ILE A 79 6.10 18.47 -10.41
C ILE A 79 6.01 19.85 -11.11
N MET A 80 7.03 20.69 -10.93
CA MET A 80 7.06 22.00 -11.60
C MET A 80 7.14 21.87 -13.12
N ASP A 81 7.85 20.88 -13.65
CA ASP A 81 7.91 20.61 -15.10
C ASP A 81 6.55 20.16 -15.65
N GLU A 82 5.76 19.41 -14.88
CA GLU A 82 4.38 19.03 -15.24
C GLU A 82 3.47 20.26 -15.39
N TYR A 83 3.50 21.20 -14.43
CA TYR A 83 2.71 22.44 -14.53
C TYR A 83 3.16 23.34 -15.68
N LEU A 84 4.48 23.39 -15.96
CA LEU A 84 4.99 24.11 -17.12
C LEU A 84 4.50 23.48 -18.43
N LEU A 85 4.51 22.15 -18.52
CA LEU A 85 3.99 21.42 -19.68
C LEU A 85 2.49 21.70 -19.86
N PHE A 86 1.72 21.66 -18.78
CA PHE A 86 0.29 21.96 -18.78
C PHE A 86 -0.01 23.35 -19.34
N CYS A 87 0.68 24.39 -18.86
CA CYS A 87 0.50 25.75 -19.35
C CYS A 87 0.93 25.91 -20.82
N ASN A 88 2.02 25.25 -21.23
CA ASN A 88 2.49 25.28 -22.61
C ASN A 88 1.49 24.60 -23.57
N GLN A 89 0.84 23.52 -23.15
CA GLN A 89 -0.23 22.85 -23.92
C GLN A 89 -1.45 23.77 -24.09
N ALA A 90 -1.76 24.61 -23.11
CA ALA A 90 -2.78 25.65 -23.19
C ALA A 90 -2.36 26.88 -24.02
N GLY A 91 -1.14 26.89 -24.59
CA GLY A 91 -0.65 27.96 -25.45
C GLY A 91 -0.16 29.22 -24.69
N VAL A 92 0.10 29.11 -23.38
CA VAL A 92 0.54 30.22 -22.53
C VAL A 92 2.00 30.03 -22.13
N SER A 93 2.80 31.11 -22.19
CA SER A 93 4.20 31.06 -21.77
C SER A 93 4.29 30.95 -20.24
N ALA A 94 4.86 29.84 -19.74
CA ALA A 94 5.00 29.63 -18.31
C ALA A 94 6.47 29.65 -17.84
N ILE A 95 6.70 30.18 -16.63
CA ILE A 95 7.99 30.16 -15.94
C ILE A 95 7.81 29.69 -14.49
N ARG A 96 8.85 29.13 -13.88
CA ARG A 96 8.82 28.66 -12.48
C ARG A 96 9.62 29.56 -11.54
N LEU A 97 9.10 29.76 -10.33
CA LEU A 97 9.81 30.32 -9.19
C LEU A 97 9.55 29.44 -7.97
N HIS A 98 10.59 29.19 -7.19
CA HIS A 98 10.46 28.44 -5.94
C HIS A 98 11.31 29.05 -4.84
N ILE A 99 10.92 28.80 -3.59
CA ILE A 99 11.69 29.13 -2.40
C ILE A 99 11.62 27.96 -1.43
N GLN A 100 12.72 27.70 -0.70
CA GLN A 100 12.75 26.71 0.38
C GLN A 100 12.44 27.41 1.70
N MET A 101 11.32 27.07 2.34
CA MET A 101 10.91 27.60 3.65
C MET A 101 9.98 26.61 4.35
N ASP A 102 10.08 26.52 5.68
CA ASP A 102 9.27 25.60 6.49
C ASP A 102 7.79 26.02 6.61
N ASP A 103 7.48 27.28 6.29
CA ASP A 103 6.14 27.85 6.37
C ASP A 103 5.72 28.37 4.99
N VAL A 104 4.72 27.71 4.39
CA VAL A 104 4.22 28.02 3.04
C VAL A 104 3.67 29.45 2.95
N ALA A 105 2.93 29.91 3.96
CA ALA A 105 2.29 31.22 3.91
C ALA A 105 3.34 32.34 3.99
N LYS A 106 4.36 32.17 4.84
CA LYS A 106 5.52 33.08 4.88
C LYS A 106 6.36 33.00 3.60
N GLY A 107 6.55 31.82 3.03
CA GLY A 107 7.25 31.63 1.76
C GLY A 107 6.59 32.36 0.59
N ILE A 108 5.26 32.30 0.49
CA ILE A 108 4.49 33.05 -0.51
C ILE A 108 4.68 34.56 -0.31
N LEU A 109 4.59 35.06 0.93
CA LEU A 109 4.80 36.49 1.22
C LEU A 109 6.22 36.96 0.86
N GLU A 110 7.22 36.11 1.11
CA GLU A 110 8.61 36.40 0.74
C GLU A 110 8.79 36.46 -0.77
N LEU A 111 8.18 35.53 -1.52
CA LEU A 111 8.16 35.58 -2.98
C LEU A 111 7.48 36.85 -3.51
N ILE A 112 6.35 37.26 -2.91
CA ILE A 112 5.65 38.50 -3.26
C ILE A 112 6.58 39.71 -3.08
N ARG A 113 7.31 39.79 -1.96
CA ARG A 113 8.24 40.90 -1.68
C ARG A 113 9.45 40.88 -2.59
N ARG A 114 10.12 39.73 -2.74
CA ARG A 114 11.36 39.59 -3.54
C ARG A 114 11.15 39.90 -5.02
N HIS A 115 10.02 39.45 -5.57
CA HIS A 115 9.72 39.58 -6.99
C HIS A 115 8.70 40.70 -7.30
N ASN A 116 8.33 41.49 -6.29
CA ASN A 116 7.36 42.60 -6.40
C ASN A 116 6.06 42.17 -7.12
N ILE A 117 5.53 41.02 -6.72
CA ILE A 117 4.39 40.37 -7.38
C ILE A 117 3.15 41.26 -7.28
N LYS A 118 2.54 41.57 -8.43
CA LYS A 118 1.37 42.45 -8.54
C LYS A 118 0.04 41.70 -8.68
N LYS A 119 0.06 40.48 -9.22
CA LYS A 119 -1.13 39.64 -9.48
C LYS A 119 -0.84 38.22 -9.04
N LEU A 120 -1.51 37.75 -7.99
CA LEU A 120 -1.34 36.40 -7.42
C LEU A 120 -2.67 35.65 -7.40
N VAL A 121 -2.65 34.40 -7.81
CA VAL A 121 -3.77 33.46 -7.66
C VAL A 121 -3.33 32.32 -6.76
N MET A 122 -4.15 31.96 -5.78
CA MET A 122 -3.86 30.84 -4.87
C MET A 122 -5.13 30.11 -4.42
N GLY A 123 -4.97 28.89 -3.93
CA GLY A 123 -6.09 28.11 -3.37
C GLY A 123 -6.69 28.77 -2.12
N ALA A 124 -8.02 28.75 -2.00
CA ALA A 124 -8.74 29.31 -0.86
C ALA A 124 -8.82 28.34 0.33
N ALA A 125 -8.97 27.04 0.08
CA ALA A 125 -9.14 25.99 1.09
C ALA A 125 -8.25 24.77 0.74
N ALA A 126 -7.88 23.99 1.77
CA ALA A 126 -7.17 22.71 1.62
C ALA A 126 -8.08 21.50 1.94
N ASP A 127 -9.39 21.73 2.12
CA ASP A 127 -10.38 20.72 2.48
C ASP A 127 -11.56 20.74 1.49
N GLU A 128 -12.02 19.54 1.13
CA GLU A 128 -13.00 19.25 0.08
C GLU A 128 -14.46 19.70 0.34
N HIS A 129 -14.72 20.58 1.32
CA HIS A 129 -16.08 20.88 1.79
C HIS A 129 -16.61 22.27 1.38
N PHE A 130 -16.07 22.89 0.33
CA PHE A 130 -16.65 24.16 -0.17
C PHE A 130 -18.01 23.93 -0.86
N SER A 131 -19.03 24.65 -0.39
CA SER A 131 -20.34 24.78 -1.04
C SER A 131 -20.59 26.25 -1.42
N GLU A 132 -21.30 26.48 -2.52
CA GLU A 132 -21.55 27.82 -3.06
C GLU A 132 -22.26 28.70 -2.01
N GLY A 133 -21.60 29.79 -1.58
CA GLY A 133 -22.09 30.71 -0.55
C GLY A 133 -21.42 30.63 0.83
N MET A 134 -20.46 29.73 1.04
CA MET A 134 -19.74 29.57 2.30
C MET A 134 -18.45 30.41 2.35
N TRP A 135 -18.26 31.28 3.35
CA TRP A 135 -17.05 32.10 3.51
C TRP A 135 -16.01 31.37 4.37
N LEU A 136 -15.23 30.46 3.77
CA LEU A 136 -14.16 29.71 4.46
C LEU A 136 -12.82 29.87 3.70
N MET A 137 -11.88 30.60 4.27
CA MET A 137 -10.48 30.63 3.83
C MET A 137 -9.64 29.78 4.79
N SER A 138 -8.71 28.98 4.26
CA SER A 138 -7.72 28.27 5.08
C SER A 138 -6.87 29.26 5.89
N GLU A 139 -6.32 28.82 7.03
CA GLU A 139 -5.43 29.65 7.85
C GLU A 139 -4.27 30.26 7.03
N LYS A 140 -3.73 29.49 6.07
CA LYS A 140 -2.67 29.94 5.15
C LYS A 140 -3.16 31.03 4.20
N ALA A 141 -4.34 30.85 3.58
CA ALA A 141 -4.92 31.81 2.67
C ALA A 141 -5.30 33.11 3.39
N GLN A 142 -5.86 33.01 4.59
CA GLN A 142 -6.18 34.16 5.44
C GLN A 142 -4.91 34.91 5.85
N TYR A 143 -3.86 34.20 6.27
CA TYR A 143 -2.59 34.82 6.62
C TYR A 143 -1.95 35.58 5.45
N VAL A 144 -1.95 35.01 4.24
CA VAL A 144 -1.47 35.72 3.03
C VAL A 144 -2.36 36.91 2.69
N ASN A 145 -3.68 36.76 2.81
CA ASN A 145 -4.64 37.85 2.59
C ASN A 145 -4.37 39.04 3.51
N ASP A 146 -4.06 38.80 4.78
CA ASP A 146 -3.87 39.87 5.77
C ASP A 146 -2.48 40.52 5.66
N ASN A 147 -1.45 39.76 5.30
CA ASN A 147 -0.05 40.20 5.40
C ASN A 147 0.62 40.55 4.06
N ALA A 148 0.01 40.22 2.91
CA ALA A 148 0.59 40.61 1.62
C ALA A 148 0.54 42.13 1.41
N PRO A 149 1.51 42.74 0.71
CA PRO A 149 1.50 44.16 0.39
C PRO A 149 0.21 44.58 -0.33
N LEU A 150 -0.31 45.77 -0.02
CA LEU A 150 -1.53 46.32 -0.66
C LEU A 150 -1.42 46.43 -2.18
N SER A 151 -0.19 46.52 -2.70
CA SER A 151 0.10 46.55 -4.13
C SER A 151 0.02 45.20 -4.85
N CYS A 152 -0.36 44.14 -4.14
CA CYS A 152 -0.55 42.81 -4.69
C CYS A 152 -2.05 42.50 -4.75
N GLN A 153 -2.57 42.29 -5.96
CA GLN A 153 -3.93 41.81 -6.18
C GLN A 153 -3.95 40.30 -6.03
N ILE A 154 -4.86 39.77 -5.20
CA ILE A 154 -4.91 38.34 -4.89
C ILE A 154 -6.29 37.78 -5.19
N TRP A 155 -6.33 36.66 -5.92
CA TRP A 155 -7.55 35.87 -6.15
C TRP A 155 -7.43 34.53 -5.43
N PHE A 156 -8.44 34.21 -4.63
CA PHE A 156 -8.55 32.96 -3.89
C PHE A 156 -9.58 32.06 -4.57
N VAL A 157 -9.14 30.89 -5.04
CA VAL A 157 -9.95 29.99 -5.89
C VAL A 157 -10.13 28.65 -5.20
N CYS A 158 -11.30 28.01 -5.36
CA CYS A 158 -11.57 26.66 -4.92
C CYS A 158 -12.49 25.97 -5.94
N ARG A 159 -12.14 24.76 -6.41
CA ARG A 159 -12.96 23.96 -7.36
C ARG A 159 -13.51 24.77 -8.55
N GLU A 160 -12.63 25.53 -9.21
CA GLU A 160 -12.97 26.41 -10.36
C GLU A 160 -13.87 27.62 -10.04
N HIS A 161 -14.11 27.93 -8.76
CA HIS A 161 -14.88 29.11 -8.36
C HIS A 161 -14.02 30.13 -7.64
N LEU A 162 -14.26 31.42 -7.92
CA LEU A 162 -13.63 32.52 -7.19
C LEU A 162 -14.31 32.68 -5.82
N VAL A 163 -13.55 32.47 -4.75
CA VAL A 163 -14.04 32.55 -3.36
C VAL A 163 -13.89 33.97 -2.82
N HIS A 164 -12.71 34.57 -3.00
CA HIS A 164 -12.40 35.92 -2.51
C HIS A 164 -11.40 36.62 -3.43
N SER A 165 -11.46 37.96 -3.46
CA SER A 165 -10.47 38.76 -4.18
C SER A 165 -10.09 40.00 -3.39
N ARG A 166 -8.79 40.31 -3.38
CA ARG A 166 -8.19 41.48 -2.71
C ARG A 166 -7.63 42.42 -3.76
N PHE A 167 -8.14 43.65 -3.83
CA PHE A 167 -7.69 44.68 -4.76
C PHE A 167 -7.11 45.91 -4.04
N GLU A 168 -6.19 46.61 -4.70
CA GLU A 168 -5.55 47.82 -4.19
C GLU A 168 -6.59 48.95 -4.12
N THR A 169 -6.81 49.48 -2.91
CA THR A 169 -7.73 50.57 -2.51
C THR A 169 -9.23 50.25 -2.36
N GLY A 170 -9.64 49.99 -1.11
CA GLY A 170 -10.71 50.79 -0.50
C GLY A 170 -12.15 50.28 -0.53
N GLN A 171 -12.44 49.01 -0.81
CA GLN A 171 -13.73 48.40 -0.47
C GLN A 171 -13.54 46.90 -0.15
N SER A 172 -13.66 46.50 1.12
CA SER A 172 -14.00 45.11 1.41
C SER A 172 -15.47 44.93 1.04
N SER A 173 -15.76 44.32 -0.10
CA SER A 173 -17.12 43.92 -0.42
C SER A 173 -17.50 42.73 0.45
N ASN A 174 -18.10 43.01 1.61
CA ASN A 174 -19.12 42.11 2.14
C ASN A 174 -20.21 41.99 1.07
N ALA A 175 -20.55 40.76 0.75
CA ALA A 175 -21.56 40.32 -0.22
C ALA A 175 -22.59 41.41 -0.59
N LEU A 176 -22.41 42.02 -1.76
CA LEU A 176 -23.42 42.67 -2.57
C LEU A 176 -22.85 42.76 -3.99
N SER A 177 -23.56 42.12 -4.92
CA SER A 177 -23.28 42.05 -6.35
C SER A 177 -23.05 43.44 -6.96
N PRO A 178 -22.08 43.65 -7.88
CA PRO A 178 -22.04 44.87 -8.68
C PRO A 178 -22.88 44.70 -9.93
N SER A 179 -24.01 45.37 -9.90
CA SER A 179 -24.88 45.73 -11.01
C SER A 179 -24.18 46.54 -12.11
N ALA A 180 -24.73 46.37 -13.30
CA ALA A 180 -24.53 47.09 -14.55
C ALA A 180 -24.61 48.62 -14.50
N SER A 181 -24.03 49.26 -15.52
CA SER A 181 -24.74 50.26 -16.36
C SER A 181 -23.89 50.49 -17.63
N SER A 182 -24.42 50.63 -18.84
CA SER A 182 -25.69 51.20 -19.32
C SER A 182 -25.96 50.62 -20.73
N TYR A 183 -27.18 50.30 -21.19
CA TYR A 183 -28.37 51.16 -21.27
C TYR A 183 -29.68 50.34 -21.28
N LEU A 184 -30.72 50.99 -20.75
CA LEU A 184 -32.14 50.66 -20.57
C LEU A 184 -32.84 50.17 -21.86
N THR A 185 -33.93 49.39 -21.88
CA THR A 185 -35.22 49.55 -21.16
C THR A 185 -36.13 48.32 -21.39
N SER A 186 -36.97 48.02 -20.39
CA SER A 186 -38.30 47.35 -20.43
C SER A 186 -38.48 45.91 -20.98
N SER A 187 -38.74 45.02 -20.02
CA SER A 187 -39.93 44.15 -19.91
C SER A 187 -40.14 42.94 -20.84
N SER A 188 -40.55 41.85 -20.16
CA SER A 188 -41.36 40.70 -20.61
C SER A 188 -40.61 39.44 -21.08
N GLU A 189 -40.48 38.47 -20.16
CA GLU A 189 -40.58 37.04 -20.52
C GLU A 189 -41.79 36.41 -19.83
N ALA A 190 -42.72 35.98 -20.68
CA ALA A 190 -43.52 34.77 -20.53
C ALA A 190 -42.59 33.56 -20.71
N ALA A 191 -42.85 32.30 -20.34
CA ALA A 191 -43.91 31.58 -19.66
C ALA A 191 -43.49 30.11 -19.63
N GLY A 192 -44.16 29.30 -18.79
CA GLY A 192 -44.33 27.87 -18.98
C GLY A 192 -43.71 27.00 -17.89
N THR A 193 -44.36 25.97 -17.33
CA THR A 193 -45.65 25.34 -17.64
C THR A 193 -45.99 24.34 -16.50
N VAL A 194 -47.26 23.91 -16.41
CA VAL A 194 -47.76 22.56 -15.99
C VAL A 194 -48.52 22.45 -14.64
N LEU A 195 -49.86 22.25 -14.78
CA LEU A 195 -50.83 21.48 -13.96
C LEU A 195 -51.13 21.99 -12.53
N ASP A 196 -52.33 21.94 -11.94
CA ASP A 196 -53.61 21.25 -12.15
C ASP A 196 -54.69 21.96 -11.28
N GLU A 197 -55.94 21.53 -11.40
CA GLU A 197 -57.07 21.64 -10.44
C GLU A 197 -58.08 22.82 -10.50
N ARG A 198 -59.25 22.48 -11.08
CA ARG A 198 -60.62 22.50 -10.52
C ARG A 198 -61.19 23.76 -9.83
N ASP A 199 -62.27 24.23 -10.46
CA ASP A 199 -63.64 24.46 -9.92
C ASP A 199 -63.86 25.60 -8.90
N GLY A 200 -64.83 26.48 -9.18
CA GLY A 200 -65.30 27.48 -8.22
C GLY A 200 -66.02 28.71 -8.79
N SER A 201 -67.30 28.54 -9.09
CA SER A 201 -68.43 29.43 -8.73
C SER A 201 -68.39 30.95 -9.02
N ASP A 202 -69.33 31.34 -9.89
CA ASP A 202 -70.12 32.58 -9.97
C ASP A 202 -70.06 33.58 -8.80
N CYS A 203 -70.09 34.88 -9.15
CA CYS A 203 -71.03 35.86 -8.60
C CYS A 203 -71.13 37.10 -9.50
N GLU A 204 -72.35 37.33 -10.00
CA GLU A 204 -72.86 38.49 -10.71
C GLU A 204 -72.92 39.73 -9.80
N LEU A 205 -72.75 40.92 -10.39
CA LEU A 205 -73.31 42.18 -9.85
C LEU A 205 -73.80 43.06 -11.01
N GLU A 206 -75.13 43.14 -11.10
CA GLU A 206 -75.94 44.09 -11.89
C GLU A 206 -75.63 45.56 -11.56
N PRO A 207 -76.04 46.49 -12.44
CA PRO A 207 -76.94 47.53 -11.95
C PRO A 207 -78.08 47.92 -12.91
N ASP A 208 -79.30 47.71 -12.40
CA ASP A 208 -80.42 48.65 -12.23
C ASP A 208 -80.99 49.41 -13.45
N GLU A 209 -82.23 49.06 -13.81
CA GLU A 209 -83.11 49.75 -14.75
C GLU A 209 -83.71 51.04 -14.14
N MET A 210 -83.78 52.12 -14.92
CA MET A 210 -84.81 53.16 -14.69
C MET A 210 -85.31 53.81 -16.00
N LEU A 211 -86.59 53.53 -16.27
CA LEU A 211 -87.63 54.35 -16.91
C LEU A 211 -87.64 54.55 -18.45
N ARG A 212 -88.69 53.99 -19.06
CA ARG A 212 -89.26 54.39 -20.36
C ARG A 212 -90.07 55.69 -20.23
N PHE A 213 -90.01 56.53 -21.26
CA PHE A 213 -91.19 57.14 -21.87
C PHE A 213 -90.98 57.16 -23.39
N GLY A 214 -92.00 56.75 -24.15
CA GLY A 214 -91.99 56.79 -25.61
C GLY A 214 -92.54 58.09 -26.12
N GLU A 215 -92.14 58.47 -27.34
CA GLU A 215 -92.92 59.32 -28.25
C GLU A 215 -92.43 59.11 -29.68
N GLU A 216 -93.36 58.92 -30.61
CA GLU A 216 -93.11 58.77 -32.04
C GLU A 216 -92.68 60.11 -32.65
N GLY A 217 -91.60 60.11 -33.44
CA GLY A 217 -91.21 61.28 -34.22
C GLY A 217 -90.06 61.03 -35.19
N SER A 218 -90.35 61.20 -36.48
CA SER A 218 -89.43 61.55 -37.58
C SER A 218 -88.53 60.46 -38.19
N SER A 219 -88.86 60.05 -39.42
CA SER A 219 -88.02 59.20 -40.31
C SER A 219 -86.60 59.72 -40.58
N ASN A 220 -86.26 60.95 -40.15
CA ASN A 220 -84.89 61.48 -40.28
C ASN A 220 -83.98 61.07 -39.12
N ASP A 221 -84.50 60.80 -37.93
CA ASP A 221 -83.67 60.40 -36.77
C ASP A 221 -83.18 58.95 -36.93
N GLN A 222 -84.02 58.07 -37.50
CA GLN A 222 -83.64 56.70 -37.87
C GLN A 222 -82.52 56.64 -38.93
N LEU A 223 -82.44 57.61 -39.84
CA LEU A 223 -81.38 57.69 -40.85
C LEU A 223 -80.07 58.21 -40.26
N PHE A 224 -80.14 59.13 -39.29
CA PHE A 224 -78.98 59.59 -38.54
C PHE A 224 -78.42 58.49 -37.64
N ASP A 225 -79.27 57.74 -36.94
CA ASP A 225 -78.86 56.59 -36.12
C ASP A 225 -78.22 55.48 -36.97
N GLN A 226 -78.78 55.19 -38.15
CA GLN A 226 -78.18 54.22 -39.10
C GLN A 226 -76.83 54.70 -39.66
N LEU A 227 -76.67 56.00 -39.91
CA LEU A 227 -75.41 56.57 -40.36
C LEU A 227 -74.35 56.56 -39.26
N GLU A 228 -74.74 56.86 -38.02
CA GLU A 228 -73.85 56.83 -36.85
C GLU A 228 -73.43 55.39 -36.53
N GLN A 229 -74.34 54.43 -36.62
CA GLN A 229 -74.02 53.01 -36.49
C GLN A 229 -73.08 52.53 -37.60
N ALA A 230 -73.31 52.93 -38.86
CA ALA A 230 -72.42 52.60 -39.97
C ALA A 230 -71.02 53.23 -39.81
N LEU A 231 -70.94 54.46 -39.30
CA LEU A 231 -69.65 55.12 -39.02
C LEU A 231 -68.90 54.43 -37.87
N GLN A 232 -69.59 54.03 -36.80
CA GLN A 232 -69.00 53.26 -35.70
C GLN A 232 -68.54 51.87 -36.15
N GLU A 233 -69.29 51.21 -37.03
CA GLU A 233 -68.90 49.92 -37.62
C GLU A 233 -67.63 50.07 -38.47
N VAL A 234 -67.56 51.10 -39.32
CA VAL A 234 -66.36 51.42 -40.11
C VAL A 234 -65.17 51.74 -39.20
N GLU A 235 -65.37 52.51 -38.14
CA GLU A 235 -64.30 52.84 -37.19
C GLU A 235 -63.82 51.59 -36.43
N SER A 236 -64.74 50.72 -36.00
CA SER A 236 -64.42 49.46 -35.33
C SER A 236 -63.68 48.50 -36.27
N SER A 237 -64.07 48.46 -37.55
CA SER A 237 -63.43 47.65 -38.59
C SER A 237 -62.03 48.17 -38.89
N ASN A 238 -61.85 49.49 -39.01
CA ASN A 238 -60.54 50.12 -39.17
C ASN A 238 -59.63 49.86 -37.97
N ARG A 239 -60.17 49.89 -36.75
CA ARG A 239 -59.42 49.57 -35.53
C ARG A 239 -58.96 48.11 -35.50
N LYS A 240 -59.83 47.18 -35.90
CA LYS A 240 -59.49 45.74 -36.05
C LYS A 240 -58.44 45.52 -37.14
N ALA A 241 -58.58 46.18 -38.30
CA ALA A 241 -57.61 46.10 -39.39
C ALA A 241 -56.23 46.65 -39.00
N PHE A 242 -56.19 47.75 -38.23
CA PHE A 242 -54.95 48.31 -37.69
C PHE A 242 -54.27 47.37 -36.70
N GLN A 243 -55.02 46.81 -35.75
CA GLN A 243 -54.48 45.83 -34.80
C GLN A 243 -53.96 44.56 -35.49
N GLU A 244 -54.65 44.10 -36.54
CA GLU A 244 -54.19 42.97 -37.35
C GLU A 244 -52.91 43.30 -38.13
N SER A 245 -52.80 44.53 -38.66
CA SER A 245 -51.56 45.00 -39.29
C SER A 245 -50.40 45.03 -38.30
N GLU A 246 -50.62 45.47 -37.06
CA GLU A 246 -49.61 45.49 -36.00
C GLU A 246 -49.16 44.07 -35.61
N ARG A 247 -50.11 43.13 -35.51
CA ARG A 247 -49.82 41.70 -35.28
C ARG A 247 -48.95 41.11 -36.38
N ARG A 248 -49.24 41.43 -37.65
CA ARG A 248 -48.44 40.95 -38.81
C ARG A 248 -47.02 41.48 -38.78
N VAL A 249 -46.83 42.77 -38.52
CA VAL A 249 -45.48 43.38 -38.39
C VAL A 249 -44.70 42.73 -37.25
N LYS A 250 -45.35 42.46 -36.11
CA LYS A 250 -44.72 41.76 -34.99
C LYS A 250 -44.34 40.32 -35.34
N ALA A 251 -45.19 39.59 -36.07
CA ALA A 251 -44.91 38.25 -36.55
C ALA A 251 -43.73 38.22 -37.55
N GLU A 252 -43.69 39.17 -38.49
CA GLU A 252 -42.58 39.32 -39.44
C GLU A 252 -41.26 39.64 -38.74
N MET A 253 -41.27 40.55 -37.74
CA MET A 253 -40.09 40.85 -36.95
C MET A 253 -39.58 39.63 -36.17
N ASN A 254 -40.48 38.84 -35.60
CA ASN A 254 -40.14 37.61 -34.90
C ASN A 254 -39.57 36.54 -35.85
N ALA A 255 -40.17 36.37 -37.04
CA ALA A 255 -39.66 35.46 -38.06
C ALA A 255 -38.27 35.88 -38.56
N ALA A 256 -38.04 37.18 -38.77
CA ALA A 256 -36.73 37.70 -39.15
C ALA A 256 -35.68 37.49 -38.04
N ARG A 257 -36.05 37.63 -36.76
CA ARG A 257 -35.17 37.33 -35.63
C ARG A 257 -34.81 35.85 -35.57
N ALA A 258 -35.79 34.95 -35.72
CA ALA A 258 -35.57 33.52 -35.75
C ALA A 258 -34.65 33.08 -36.90
N MET A 259 -34.83 33.64 -38.11
CA MET A 259 -33.93 33.37 -39.24
C MET A 259 -32.50 33.83 -38.98
N ARG A 260 -32.31 34.97 -38.31
CA ARG A 260 -30.95 35.45 -37.94
C ARG A 260 -30.31 34.51 -36.92
N GLN A 261 -31.06 34.06 -35.90
CA GLN A 261 -30.57 33.11 -34.92
C GLN A 261 -30.20 31.76 -35.55
N ALA A 262 -31.03 31.22 -36.45
CA ALA A 262 -30.74 29.98 -37.17
C ALA A 262 -29.45 30.09 -38.00
N LYS A 263 -29.23 31.20 -38.71
CA LYS A 263 -27.99 31.45 -39.47
C LYS A 263 -26.76 31.56 -38.57
N THR A 264 -26.90 32.14 -37.38
CA THR A 264 -25.82 32.20 -36.40
C THR A 264 -25.49 30.81 -35.86
N PHE A 265 -26.51 30.01 -35.54
CA PHE A 265 -26.34 28.65 -35.05
C PHE A 265 -25.67 27.75 -36.10
N GLU A 266 -26.07 27.86 -37.37
CA GLU A 266 -25.44 27.13 -38.48
C GLU A 266 -23.96 27.50 -38.64
N ARG A 267 -23.61 28.77 -38.46
CA ARG A 267 -22.21 29.22 -38.49
C ARG A 267 -21.40 28.60 -37.35
N LEU A 268 -21.91 28.66 -36.14
CA LEU A 268 -21.25 28.07 -34.95
C LEU A 268 -21.12 26.56 -35.07
N PHE A 269 -22.13 25.88 -35.60
CA PHE A 269 -22.09 24.43 -35.84
C PHE A 269 -21.00 24.05 -36.85
N ASN A 270 -20.89 24.80 -37.96
CA ASN A 270 -19.84 24.56 -38.96
C ASN A 270 -18.43 24.87 -38.42
N GLU A 271 -18.29 25.87 -37.56
CA GLU A 271 -17.04 26.21 -36.90
C GLU A 271 -16.59 25.10 -35.93
N CYS A 272 -17.50 24.66 -35.05
CA CYS A 272 -17.27 23.52 -34.14
C CYS A 272 -16.94 22.22 -34.88
N LYS A 273 -17.62 21.94 -36.00
CA LYS A 273 -17.32 20.80 -36.86
C LYS A 273 -15.88 20.86 -37.39
N ARG A 274 -15.45 22.04 -37.84
CA ARG A 274 -14.11 22.24 -38.40
C ARG A 274 -13.04 22.10 -37.32
N GLU A 275 -13.29 22.59 -36.11
CA GLU A 275 -12.40 22.42 -34.96
C GLU A 275 -12.24 20.93 -34.61
N ASN A 276 -13.34 20.18 -34.53
CA ASN A 276 -13.31 18.73 -34.27
C ASN A 276 -12.55 17.96 -35.36
N GLU A 277 -12.74 18.28 -36.65
CA GLU A 277 -11.99 17.66 -37.74
C GLU A 277 -10.48 17.93 -37.62
N THR A 278 -10.09 19.15 -37.22
CA THR A 278 -8.68 19.48 -37.01
C THR A 278 -8.08 18.81 -35.77
N ALA A 279 -8.85 18.69 -34.68
CA ALA A 279 -8.43 17.98 -33.48
C ALA A 279 -8.22 16.49 -33.77
N LEU A 280 -9.14 15.87 -34.52
CA LEU A 280 -9.03 14.47 -34.93
C LEU A 280 -7.81 14.23 -35.84
N ALA A 281 -7.49 15.17 -36.73
CA ALA A 281 -6.29 15.08 -37.57
C ALA A 281 -4.99 15.15 -36.73
N LYS A 282 -4.91 16.08 -35.77
CA LYS A 282 -3.77 16.17 -34.84
C LYS A 282 -3.64 14.91 -33.98
N GLN A 283 -4.75 14.36 -33.50
CA GLN A 283 -4.76 13.13 -32.71
C GLN A 283 -4.22 11.95 -33.52
N LYS A 284 -4.64 11.80 -34.78
CA LYS A 284 -4.11 10.77 -35.69
C LYS A 284 -2.61 10.91 -35.92
N GLU A 285 -2.11 12.13 -36.11
CA GLU A 285 -0.68 12.38 -36.28
C GLU A 285 0.12 12.02 -35.00
N SER A 286 -0.40 12.37 -33.82
CA SER A 286 0.22 12.02 -32.54
C SER A 286 0.26 10.50 -32.31
N MET A 287 -0.80 9.79 -32.67
CA MET A 287 -0.91 8.34 -32.56
C MET A 287 0.10 7.63 -33.48
N GLU A 288 0.31 8.14 -34.69
CA GLU A 288 1.32 7.59 -35.61
C GLU A 288 2.76 7.81 -35.09
N LYS A 289 3.04 8.97 -34.46
CA LYS A 289 4.34 9.23 -33.81
C LYS A 289 4.59 8.26 -32.65
N VAL A 290 3.58 8.04 -31.80
CA VAL A 290 3.68 7.07 -30.68
C VAL A 290 3.88 5.66 -31.19
N LYS A 291 3.18 5.26 -32.27
CA LYS A 291 3.36 3.95 -32.89
C LYS A 291 4.79 3.75 -33.38
N LYS A 292 5.37 4.77 -34.03
CA LYS A 292 6.76 4.72 -34.49
C LYS A 292 7.76 4.59 -33.32
N LEU A 293 7.56 5.34 -32.23
CA LEU A 293 8.40 5.23 -31.03
C LEU A 293 8.32 3.83 -30.40
N ARG A 294 7.11 3.23 -30.34
CA ARG A 294 6.94 1.85 -29.85
C ARG A 294 7.64 0.81 -30.74
N GLU A 295 7.61 0.99 -32.06
CA GLU A 295 8.33 0.10 -32.99
C GLU A 295 9.86 0.18 -32.80
N GLU A 296 10.39 1.38 -32.52
CA GLU A 296 11.79 1.60 -32.19
C GLU A 296 12.17 0.94 -30.84
N GLU A 297 11.36 1.13 -29.79
CA GLU A 297 11.55 0.46 -28.49
C GLU A 297 11.49 -1.08 -28.62
N HIS A 298 10.53 -1.61 -29.38
CA HIS A 298 10.44 -3.05 -29.66
C HIS A 298 11.64 -3.59 -30.44
N SER A 299 12.30 -2.76 -31.25
CA SER A 299 13.54 -3.13 -31.93
C SER A 299 14.70 -3.23 -30.94
N VAL A 300 14.86 -2.24 -30.06
CA VAL A 300 15.89 -2.23 -29.02
C VAL A 300 15.71 -3.41 -28.06
N ALA A 301 14.48 -3.68 -27.63
CA ALA A 301 14.18 -4.81 -26.75
C ALA A 301 14.49 -6.17 -27.40
N ARG A 302 14.26 -6.32 -28.71
CA ARG A 302 14.64 -7.54 -29.45
C ARG A 302 16.15 -7.73 -29.52
N GLU A 303 16.90 -6.66 -29.71
CA GLU A 303 18.37 -6.71 -29.73
C GLU A 303 18.93 -7.06 -28.34
N GLN A 304 18.41 -6.44 -27.28
CA GLN A 304 18.78 -6.79 -25.91
C GLN A 304 18.43 -8.24 -25.55
N LYS A 305 17.27 -8.73 -25.98
CA LYS A 305 16.87 -10.14 -25.81
C LYS A 305 17.87 -11.08 -26.48
N SER A 306 18.29 -10.80 -27.72
CA SER A 306 19.30 -11.60 -28.43
C SER A 306 20.64 -11.65 -27.68
N ILE A 307 21.08 -10.51 -27.13
CA ILE A 307 22.30 -10.43 -26.32
C ILE A 307 22.17 -11.28 -25.05
N LEU A 308 21.03 -11.21 -24.36
CA LEU A 308 20.78 -11.99 -23.14
C LEU A 308 20.71 -13.49 -23.44
N GLU A 309 20.02 -13.90 -24.52
CA GLU A 309 19.96 -15.31 -24.96
C GLU A 309 21.36 -15.88 -25.24
N SER A 310 22.24 -15.09 -25.89
CA SER A 310 23.64 -15.50 -26.08
C SER A 310 24.41 -15.64 -24.77
N ARG A 311 24.18 -14.76 -23.78
CA ARG A 311 24.84 -14.84 -22.46
C ARG A 311 24.35 -16.03 -21.64
N VAL A 312 23.07 -16.36 -21.74
CA VAL A 312 22.48 -17.54 -21.09
C VAL A 312 23.09 -18.80 -21.69
N ALA A 313 23.21 -18.89 -23.02
CA ALA A 313 23.86 -20.03 -23.67
C ALA A 313 25.32 -20.23 -23.24
N ASP A 314 26.09 -19.14 -23.10
CA ASP A 314 27.46 -19.20 -22.56
C ASP A 314 27.49 -19.66 -21.10
N SER A 315 26.53 -19.21 -20.27
CA SER A 315 26.40 -19.66 -18.88
C SER A 315 26.05 -21.14 -18.79
N ASP A 316 25.10 -21.61 -19.60
CA ASP A 316 24.70 -23.02 -19.65
C ASP A 316 25.87 -23.92 -20.06
N HIS A 317 26.70 -23.48 -21.02
CA HIS A 317 27.93 -24.20 -21.36
C HIS A 317 28.90 -24.28 -20.16
N ARG A 318 29.04 -23.19 -19.40
CA ARG A 318 29.91 -23.19 -18.21
C ARG A 318 29.38 -24.09 -17.10
N VAL A 319 28.06 -24.09 -16.86
CA VAL A 319 27.41 -24.98 -15.90
C VAL A 319 27.66 -26.43 -16.29
N LYS A 320 27.40 -26.80 -17.55
CA LYS A 320 27.65 -28.15 -18.05
C LYS A 320 29.11 -28.58 -17.87
N GLN A 321 30.06 -27.67 -18.12
CA GLN A 321 31.48 -27.95 -17.89
C GLN A 321 31.82 -28.20 -16.41
N VAL A 322 31.10 -27.56 -15.48
CA VAL A 322 31.25 -27.80 -14.04
C VAL A 322 30.58 -29.12 -13.63
N GLU A 323 29.41 -29.43 -14.17
CA GLU A 323 28.73 -30.70 -13.96
C GLU A 323 29.58 -31.90 -14.41
N ASP A 324 30.15 -31.85 -15.63
CA ASP A 324 31.04 -32.90 -16.14
C ASP A 324 32.27 -33.09 -15.24
N LYS A 325 32.82 -32.00 -14.69
CA LYS A 325 33.95 -32.06 -13.74
C LYS A 325 33.54 -32.64 -12.39
N LEU A 326 32.34 -32.33 -11.91
CA LEU A 326 31.81 -32.87 -10.66
C LEU A 326 31.56 -34.38 -10.79
N GLU A 327 31.00 -34.82 -11.91
CA GLU A 327 30.79 -36.25 -12.20
C GLU A 327 32.12 -37.01 -12.21
N SER A 328 33.14 -36.48 -12.89
CA SER A 328 34.48 -37.07 -12.89
C SER A 328 35.11 -37.13 -11.49
N ALA A 329 34.92 -36.10 -10.66
CA ALA A 329 35.41 -36.09 -9.28
C ALA A 329 34.67 -37.10 -8.39
N MET A 330 33.35 -37.28 -8.59
CA MET A 330 32.56 -38.28 -7.87
C MET A 330 32.98 -39.70 -8.22
N GLU A 331 33.27 -39.98 -9.49
CA GLU A 331 33.80 -41.28 -9.93
C GLU A 331 35.14 -41.58 -9.27
N GLN A 332 36.06 -40.60 -9.23
CA GLN A 332 37.34 -40.75 -8.54
C GLN A 332 37.16 -41.03 -7.05
N LEU A 333 36.24 -40.31 -6.38
CA LEU A 333 35.95 -40.53 -4.97
C LEU A 333 35.40 -41.95 -4.70
N GLN A 334 34.55 -42.48 -5.58
CA GLN A 334 34.05 -43.85 -5.47
C GLN A 334 35.17 -44.88 -5.59
N VAL A 335 36.14 -44.67 -6.49
CA VAL A 335 37.31 -45.54 -6.62
C VAL A 335 38.13 -45.51 -5.33
N SER A 336 38.44 -44.33 -4.79
CA SER A 336 39.20 -44.21 -3.55
C SER A 336 38.47 -44.78 -2.33
N LEU A 337 37.14 -44.66 -2.27
CA LEU A 337 36.34 -45.30 -1.21
C LEU A 337 36.40 -46.83 -1.29
N LYS A 338 36.39 -47.39 -2.51
CA LYS A 338 36.52 -48.83 -2.71
C LYS A 338 37.91 -49.34 -2.31
N GLU A 339 38.96 -48.63 -2.71
CA GLU A 339 40.33 -48.93 -2.30
C GLU A 339 40.49 -48.90 -0.77
N ARG A 340 39.89 -47.91 -0.10
CA ARG A 340 39.85 -47.82 1.36
C ARG A 340 39.17 -49.04 1.98
N ASP A 341 38.02 -49.47 1.46
CA ASP A 341 37.29 -50.62 1.99
C ASP A 341 38.07 -51.94 1.80
N GLU A 342 38.78 -52.09 0.67
CA GLU A 342 39.68 -53.21 0.40
C GLU A 342 40.85 -53.26 1.41
N LEU A 343 41.51 -52.11 1.64
CA LEU A 343 42.58 -51.99 2.64
C LEU A 343 42.07 -52.27 4.06
N GLN A 344 40.84 -51.86 4.39
CA GLN A 344 40.24 -52.12 5.69
C GLN A 344 39.96 -53.61 5.92
N ILE A 345 39.57 -54.34 4.87
CA ILE A 345 39.43 -55.80 4.91
C ILE A 345 40.79 -56.48 5.10
N GLU A 346 41.83 -56.02 4.40
CA GLU A 346 43.18 -56.57 4.51
C GLU A 346 43.78 -56.36 5.90
N LEU A 347 43.57 -55.17 6.49
CA LEU A 347 43.94 -54.88 7.88
C LEU A 347 43.21 -55.80 8.86
N GLN A 348 41.89 -55.99 8.67
CA GLN A 348 41.10 -56.86 9.55
C GLN A 348 41.54 -58.33 9.46
N ASN A 349 41.93 -58.79 8.27
CA ASN A 349 42.48 -60.14 8.08
C ASN A 349 43.85 -60.28 8.74
N SER A 350 44.72 -59.28 8.59
CA SER A 350 46.04 -59.25 9.23
C SER A 350 45.93 -59.27 10.76
N CYS A 351 44.99 -58.50 11.35
CA CYS A 351 44.72 -58.54 12.78
C CYS A 351 44.27 -59.93 13.27
N LYS A 352 43.39 -60.62 12.52
CA LYS A 352 42.95 -61.98 12.87
C LYS A 352 44.10 -62.98 12.87
N VAL A 353 45.02 -62.88 11.90
CA VAL A 353 46.21 -63.74 11.83
C VAL A 353 47.11 -63.50 13.04
N ILE A 354 47.32 -62.24 13.43
CA ILE A 354 48.11 -61.88 14.61
C ILE A 354 47.45 -62.43 15.89
N GLU A 355 46.14 -62.28 16.07
CA GLU A 355 45.41 -62.84 17.21
C GLU A 355 45.52 -64.37 17.28
N GLU A 356 45.45 -65.06 16.15
CA GLU A 356 45.53 -66.51 16.10
C GLU A 356 46.96 -67.04 16.35
N LEU A 357 47.99 -66.31 15.91
CA LEU A 357 49.38 -66.59 16.26
C LEU A 357 49.64 -66.39 17.75
N LEU A 358 49.14 -65.30 18.35
CA LEU A 358 49.23 -65.05 19.79
C LEU A 358 48.52 -66.14 20.60
N ARG A 359 47.36 -66.63 20.12
CA ARG A 359 46.62 -67.73 20.74
C ARG A 359 47.39 -69.05 20.71
N LYS A 360 47.97 -69.41 19.55
CA LYS A 360 48.80 -70.62 19.43
C LYS A 360 50.05 -70.55 20.31
N GLN A 361 50.67 -69.37 20.41
CA GLN A 361 51.83 -69.14 21.26
C GLN A 361 51.48 -69.25 22.77
N ALA A 362 50.27 -68.83 23.18
CA ALA A 362 49.75 -69.04 24.52
C ALA A 362 49.43 -70.52 24.82
N GLU A 363 48.97 -71.28 23.82
CA GLU A 363 48.70 -72.72 23.93
C GLU A 363 50.01 -73.55 23.97
N GLU A 364 51.02 -73.21 23.17
CA GLU A 364 52.34 -73.87 23.16
C GLU A 364 53.18 -73.57 24.42
N THR A 365 53.10 -72.36 24.97
CA THR A 365 53.76 -72.01 26.25
C THR A 365 53.14 -72.71 27.46
N SER A 366 51.95 -73.29 27.32
CA SER A 366 51.33 -74.12 28.36
C SER A 366 51.70 -75.62 28.27
N SER A 367 52.41 -76.08 27.23
CA SER A 367 52.69 -77.50 27.00
C SER A 367 54.16 -77.94 27.05
N THR A 368 55.17 -77.08 26.85
CA THR A 368 56.57 -77.55 26.87
C THR A 368 57.58 -76.48 27.30
N HIS A 369 58.32 -76.80 28.36
CA HIS A 369 59.57 -76.14 28.72
C HIS A 369 60.68 -76.60 27.77
N MET A 370 61.23 -75.70 26.94
CA MET A 370 62.58 -75.65 26.35
C MET A 370 62.58 -75.07 24.91
N ASP A 371 62.91 -73.79 24.75
CA ASP A 371 64.09 -73.30 24.01
C ASP A 371 64.01 -71.77 23.83
N ARG A 372 64.95 -71.05 24.46
CA ARG A 372 64.97 -69.57 24.51
C ARG A 372 65.69 -68.91 23.32
N LEU A 373 66.11 -69.69 22.31
CA LEU A 373 66.92 -69.20 21.19
C LEU A 373 66.12 -68.91 19.90
N SER A 374 64.96 -69.54 19.69
CA SER A 374 64.07 -69.24 18.54
C SER A 374 63.10 -68.07 18.78
N VAL A 375 62.88 -67.70 20.06
CA VAL A 375 61.92 -66.66 20.47
C VAL A 375 62.42 -65.24 20.21
N LEU A 376 63.75 -65.03 20.17
CA LEU A 376 64.33 -63.72 19.89
C LEU A 376 64.26 -63.36 18.39
N GLU A 377 64.48 -64.32 17.50
CA GLU A 377 64.44 -64.08 16.05
C GLU A 377 63.02 -63.85 15.50
N ILE A 378 62.00 -64.46 16.12
CA ILE A 378 60.58 -64.25 15.76
C ILE A 378 60.07 -62.88 16.27
N ASN A 379 60.57 -62.40 17.41
CA ASN A 379 60.23 -61.09 17.94
C ASN A 379 60.82 -59.93 17.10
N ASP A 380 62.03 -60.09 16.55
CA ASP A 380 62.62 -59.06 15.69
C ASP A 380 61.90 -58.96 14.34
N ALA A 381 61.54 -60.09 13.71
CA ALA A 381 60.79 -60.09 12.44
C ALA A 381 59.36 -59.54 12.57
N THR A 382 58.70 -59.77 13.72
CA THR A 382 57.37 -59.20 14.00
C THR A 382 57.44 -57.72 14.37
N LEU A 383 58.53 -57.27 15.03
CA LEU A 383 58.79 -55.86 15.30
C LEU A 383 59.06 -55.07 14.01
N ASP A 384 59.80 -55.64 13.07
CA ASP A 384 60.07 -55.04 11.76
C ASP A 384 58.78 -54.90 10.93
N GLN A 385 57.91 -55.92 10.91
CA GLN A 385 56.61 -55.81 10.23
C GLN A 385 55.67 -54.79 10.89
N LEU A 386 55.69 -54.68 12.22
CA LEU A 386 54.93 -53.66 12.95
C LEU A 386 55.42 -52.24 12.63
N GLN A 387 56.73 -52.04 12.48
CA GLN A 387 57.30 -50.75 12.09
C GLN A 387 56.94 -50.37 10.65
N ILE A 388 56.91 -51.34 9.72
CA ILE A 388 56.46 -51.10 8.33
C ILE A 388 54.98 -50.69 8.31
N CYS A 389 54.14 -51.41 9.04
CA CYS A 389 52.70 -51.15 9.09
C CYS A 389 52.37 -49.82 9.80
N GLN A 390 53.15 -49.43 10.81
CA GLN A 390 53.05 -48.10 11.42
C GLN A 390 53.44 -46.98 10.45
N LYS A 391 54.48 -47.18 9.65
CA LYS A 391 54.91 -46.21 8.66
C LYS A 391 53.88 -46.01 7.55
N GLU A 392 53.28 -47.09 7.03
CA GLU A 392 52.20 -47.00 6.03
C GLU A 392 50.95 -46.30 6.59
N LYS A 393 50.61 -46.55 7.86
CA LYS A 393 49.52 -45.85 8.54
C LYS A 393 49.78 -44.34 8.66
N ASP A 394 51.00 -43.94 9.01
CA ASP A 394 51.37 -42.53 9.15
C ASP A 394 51.38 -41.83 7.78
N GLU A 395 51.82 -42.51 6.72
CA GLU A 395 51.76 -42.01 5.34
C GLU A 395 50.31 -41.78 4.86
N LEU A 396 49.41 -42.74 5.13
CA LEU A 396 47.98 -42.61 4.80
C LEU A 396 47.27 -41.51 5.62
N GLN A 397 47.66 -41.29 6.88
CA GLN A 397 47.12 -40.19 7.69
C GLN A 397 47.50 -38.82 7.14
N VAL A 398 48.72 -38.67 6.64
CA VAL A 398 49.18 -37.43 6.00
C VAL A 398 48.41 -37.17 4.70
N GLU A 399 48.14 -38.20 3.90
CA GLU A 399 47.38 -38.08 2.66
C GLU A 399 45.91 -37.72 2.88
N LEU A 400 45.29 -38.27 3.94
CA LEU A 400 43.94 -37.91 4.37
C LEU A 400 43.84 -36.43 4.75
N GLU A 401 44.80 -35.93 5.54
CA GLU A 401 44.82 -34.54 6.01
C GLU A 401 45.08 -33.56 4.85
N ASN A 402 45.95 -33.92 3.91
CA ASN A 402 46.17 -33.14 2.69
C ASN A 402 44.90 -33.05 1.83
N THR A 403 44.18 -34.17 1.68
CA THR A 403 42.93 -34.22 0.91
C THR A 403 41.83 -33.38 1.58
N ARG A 404 41.72 -33.47 2.90
CA ARG A 404 40.78 -32.65 3.69
C ARG A 404 41.06 -31.15 3.51
N ARG A 405 42.33 -30.76 3.60
CA ARG A 405 42.75 -29.37 3.43
C ARG A 405 42.46 -28.85 2.03
N ILE A 406 42.72 -29.63 0.98
CA ILE A 406 42.41 -29.25 -0.41
C ILE A 406 40.89 -29.06 -0.59
N ASN A 407 40.07 -29.93 0.02
CA ASN A 407 38.62 -29.85 -0.07
C ASN A 407 38.07 -28.61 0.66
N GLU A 408 38.59 -28.29 1.85
CA GLU A 408 38.25 -27.06 2.58
C GLU A 408 38.66 -25.80 1.78
N GLU A 409 39.81 -25.84 1.09
CA GLU A 409 40.29 -24.74 0.25
C GLU A 409 39.47 -24.58 -1.04
N LEU A 410 38.91 -25.68 -1.59
CA LEU A 410 37.99 -25.67 -2.72
C LEU A 410 36.62 -25.09 -2.34
N LEU A 411 36.08 -25.46 -1.18
CA LEU A 411 34.85 -24.87 -0.62
C LEU A 411 35.02 -23.37 -0.36
N ARG A 412 36.19 -22.95 0.15
CA ARG A 412 36.47 -21.53 0.37
C ARG A 412 36.50 -20.74 -0.93
N LYS A 413 37.12 -21.28 -1.98
CA LYS A 413 37.14 -20.65 -3.33
C LYS A 413 35.75 -20.58 -3.96
N GLN A 414 34.91 -21.59 -3.78
CA GLN A 414 33.49 -21.54 -4.21
C GLN A 414 32.71 -20.44 -3.47
N SER A 415 32.97 -20.24 -2.17
CA SER A 415 32.35 -19.15 -1.40
C SER A 415 32.86 -17.74 -1.79
N GLU A 416 34.14 -17.63 -2.16
CA GLU A 416 34.76 -16.36 -2.59
C GLU A 416 34.29 -15.95 -4.00
N ASP A 417 34.10 -16.89 -4.93
CA ASP A 417 33.60 -16.62 -6.30
C ASP A 417 32.09 -16.24 -6.31
N THR A 418 31.33 -16.65 -5.30
CA THR A 418 29.90 -16.31 -5.14
C THR A 418 29.71 -14.92 -4.49
N SER A 419 30.78 -14.32 -3.96
CA SER A 419 30.71 -13.09 -3.14
C SER A 419 30.78 -11.77 -3.92
N SER A 420 30.79 -11.79 -5.26
CA SER A 420 30.86 -10.54 -6.07
C SER A 420 29.55 -10.07 -6.73
N SER A 421 28.40 -10.69 -6.42
CA SER A 421 27.10 -10.19 -6.89
C SER A 421 26.04 -10.16 -5.77
N HIS A 422 25.75 -8.96 -5.28
CA HIS A 422 24.52 -8.49 -4.62
C HIS A 422 23.79 -9.43 -3.63
N LEU A 423 23.89 -9.11 -2.33
CA LEU A 423 22.88 -9.25 -1.26
C LEU A 423 21.67 -10.17 -1.56
N GLN A 424 21.87 -11.49 -1.64
CA GLN A 424 20.77 -12.44 -1.47
C GLN A 424 20.58 -12.69 0.03
N GLN A 425 19.52 -12.10 0.60
CA GLN A 425 18.88 -12.68 1.79
C GLN A 425 18.54 -14.14 1.46
N HIS A 426 18.89 -15.06 2.35
CA HIS A 426 18.82 -16.50 2.10
C HIS A 426 17.37 -16.96 1.85
N PHE A 427 16.97 -17.05 0.58
CA PHE A 427 15.77 -17.77 0.15
C PHE A 427 15.98 -19.26 0.38
N ILE A 428 15.09 -19.89 1.16
CA ILE A 428 15.15 -21.33 1.40
C ILE A 428 14.23 -22.03 0.41
N GLU A 429 14.83 -22.73 -0.55
CA GLU A 429 14.09 -23.64 -1.42
C GLU A 429 13.92 -25.00 -0.75
N PHE A 430 12.68 -25.49 -0.74
CA PHE A 430 12.31 -26.81 -0.23
C PHE A 430 12.02 -27.76 -1.39
N CYS A 431 12.53 -28.99 -1.32
CA CYS A 431 12.25 -29.99 -2.34
C CYS A 431 10.89 -30.68 -2.09
N LEU A 432 10.23 -31.13 -3.15
CA LEU A 432 8.93 -31.79 -3.05
C LEU A 432 8.97 -33.07 -2.20
N LEU A 433 10.08 -33.82 -2.23
CA LEU A 433 10.21 -35.03 -1.41
C LEU A 433 10.17 -34.70 0.08
N GLU A 434 10.88 -33.65 0.50
CA GLU A 434 10.91 -33.19 1.89
C GLU A 434 9.49 -32.82 2.38
N ILE A 435 8.73 -32.10 1.55
CA ILE A 435 7.34 -31.73 1.86
C ILE A 435 6.43 -32.95 1.90
N LYS A 436 6.55 -33.89 0.95
CA LYS A 436 5.76 -35.12 0.92
C LYS A 436 6.05 -36.00 2.13
N GLU A 437 7.30 -36.16 2.53
CA GLU A 437 7.66 -36.91 3.73
C GLU A 437 7.06 -36.27 4.99
N ALA A 438 7.20 -34.95 5.14
CA ALA A 438 6.69 -34.21 6.30
C ALA A 438 5.16 -34.19 6.39
N THR A 439 4.46 -34.28 5.25
CA THR A 439 2.99 -34.28 5.17
C THR A 439 2.38 -35.67 4.97
N LYS A 440 3.19 -36.74 4.94
CA LYS A 440 2.78 -38.12 4.59
C LYS A 440 2.00 -38.18 3.27
N ASP A 441 2.59 -37.63 2.22
CA ASP A 441 2.02 -37.48 0.88
C ASP A 441 0.70 -36.68 0.89
N PHE A 442 0.72 -35.53 1.58
CA PHE A 442 -0.43 -34.62 1.72
C PHE A 442 -1.67 -35.27 2.36
N ASP A 443 -1.46 -36.08 3.40
CA ASP A 443 -2.54 -36.74 4.13
C ASP A 443 -3.52 -35.72 4.75
N ARG A 444 -4.82 -36.05 4.73
CA ARG A 444 -5.87 -35.17 5.22
C ARG A 444 -5.76 -34.83 6.70
N SER A 445 -5.09 -35.66 7.51
CA SER A 445 -4.86 -35.40 8.94
C SER A 445 -3.91 -34.22 9.20
N TYR A 446 -3.07 -33.85 8.23
CA TYR A 446 -2.15 -32.71 8.32
C TYR A 446 -2.79 -31.42 7.80
N LYS A 447 -3.94 -31.51 7.11
CA LYS A 447 -4.65 -30.36 6.55
C LYS A 447 -5.27 -29.52 7.67
N ILE A 448 -4.88 -28.25 7.73
CA ILE A 448 -5.40 -27.28 8.70
C ILE A 448 -6.46 -26.36 8.10
N ALA A 449 -6.38 -26.07 6.80
CA ALA A 449 -7.34 -25.20 6.15
C ALA A 449 -7.44 -25.49 4.64
N GLU A 450 -8.56 -25.10 4.05
CA GLU A 450 -8.76 -25.03 2.61
C GLU A 450 -9.19 -23.60 2.26
N GLY A 451 -8.38 -22.93 1.46
CA GLY A 451 -8.66 -21.59 0.97
C GLY A 451 -9.50 -21.59 -0.30
N ALA A 452 -9.81 -20.39 -0.79
CA ALA A 452 -10.41 -20.23 -2.11
C ALA A 452 -9.46 -20.76 -3.21
N ARG A 453 -10.02 -21.16 -4.35
CA ARG A 453 -9.30 -21.65 -5.55
C ARG A 453 -8.50 -22.94 -5.34
N GLY A 454 -8.89 -23.76 -4.36
CA GLY A 454 -8.26 -25.06 -4.11
C GLY A 454 -6.88 -24.96 -3.46
N ASN A 455 -6.56 -23.82 -2.85
CA ASN A 455 -5.38 -23.69 -2.00
C ASN A 455 -5.57 -24.55 -0.74
N VAL A 456 -4.58 -25.35 -0.39
CA VAL A 456 -4.64 -26.21 0.80
C VAL A 456 -3.47 -25.93 1.71
N TYR A 457 -3.75 -25.81 3.01
CA TYR A 457 -2.76 -25.53 4.03
C TYR A 457 -2.55 -26.79 4.86
N TYR A 458 -1.30 -27.20 5.03
CA TYR A 458 -0.90 -28.33 5.84
C TYR A 458 0.00 -27.86 6.98
N LYS A 459 -0.23 -28.34 8.19
CA LYS A 459 0.70 -28.19 9.32
C LYS A 459 1.67 -29.35 9.28
N CYS A 460 2.97 -29.10 9.23
CA CYS A 460 4.00 -30.13 9.35
C CYS A 460 5.26 -29.58 10.00
N VAL A 461 6.26 -30.45 10.18
CA VAL A 461 7.59 -30.06 10.68
C VAL A 461 8.59 -30.22 9.54
N LEU A 462 9.18 -29.12 9.09
CA LEU A 462 10.27 -29.11 8.11
C LEU A 462 11.54 -28.65 8.81
N ARG A 463 12.62 -29.42 8.69
CA ARG A 463 13.93 -29.10 9.32
C ARG A 463 13.82 -28.69 10.79
N HIS A 464 13.07 -29.47 11.57
CA HIS A 464 12.81 -29.23 13.00
C HIS A 464 12.02 -27.95 13.33
N THR A 465 11.41 -27.30 12.33
CA THR A 465 10.57 -26.11 12.50
C THR A 465 9.12 -26.47 12.18
N GLU A 466 8.17 -26.12 13.07
CA GLU A 466 6.74 -26.21 12.74
C GLU A 466 6.38 -25.13 11.71
N VAL A 467 5.75 -25.57 10.62
CA VAL A 467 5.44 -24.71 9.47
C VAL A 467 4.03 -24.94 8.95
N ALA A 468 3.51 -23.93 8.25
CA ALA A 468 2.31 -24.03 7.45
C ALA A 468 2.70 -24.07 5.97
N VAL A 469 2.49 -25.22 5.33
CA VAL A 469 2.72 -25.40 3.88
C VAL A 469 1.43 -25.09 3.14
N LYS A 470 1.43 -23.98 2.39
CA LYS A 470 0.34 -23.59 1.50
C LYS A 470 0.63 -24.09 0.09
N VAL A 471 -0.08 -25.13 -0.33
CA VAL A 471 -0.06 -25.63 -1.71
C VAL A 471 -1.05 -24.83 -2.54
N LEU A 472 -0.58 -24.21 -3.61
CA LEU A 472 -1.41 -23.38 -4.47
C LEU A 472 -2.21 -24.23 -5.46
N GLY A 473 -3.48 -23.88 -5.67
CA GLY A 473 -4.34 -24.56 -6.64
C GLY A 473 -3.82 -24.38 -8.07
N ARG A 474 -4.12 -25.35 -8.95
CA ARG A 474 -3.61 -25.44 -10.34
C ARG A 474 -3.88 -24.20 -11.21
N SER A 475 -4.88 -23.39 -10.89
CA SER A 475 -5.25 -22.18 -11.62
C SER A 475 -4.65 -20.87 -11.06
N SER A 476 -3.76 -20.94 -10.06
CA SER A 476 -3.30 -19.74 -9.35
C SER A 476 -2.20 -18.96 -10.09
N PHE A 477 -1.39 -19.65 -10.91
CA PHE A 477 -0.31 -19.08 -11.71
C PHE A 477 -0.24 -19.85 -13.03
N GLU A 478 -0.33 -19.21 -14.18
CA GLU A 478 -0.12 -19.91 -15.46
C GLU A 478 1.38 -19.96 -15.79
N ASP A 479 2.14 -18.93 -15.40
CA ASP A 479 3.57 -18.78 -15.64
C ASP A 479 4.43 -19.03 -14.37
N PRO A 480 5.43 -19.93 -14.41
CA PRO A 480 6.43 -20.09 -13.34
C PRO A 480 7.18 -18.80 -12.97
N PHE A 481 7.36 -17.85 -13.90
CA PHE A 481 8.03 -16.58 -13.64
C PHE A 481 7.21 -15.69 -12.69
N GLU A 482 5.88 -15.67 -12.84
CA GLU A 482 4.98 -14.91 -11.96
C GLU A 482 5.03 -15.43 -10.53
N PHE A 483 5.10 -16.75 -10.34
CA PHE A 483 5.23 -17.35 -9.01
C PHE A 483 6.55 -16.94 -8.34
N GLN A 484 7.67 -16.98 -9.08
CA GLN A 484 8.97 -16.61 -8.53
C GLN A 484 9.03 -15.11 -8.18
N GLN A 485 8.49 -14.25 -9.03
CA GLN A 485 8.41 -12.81 -8.76
C GLN A 485 7.59 -12.52 -7.49
N GLU A 486 6.46 -13.22 -7.29
CA GLU A 486 5.67 -13.08 -6.06
C GLU A 486 6.43 -13.57 -4.83
N VAL A 487 7.15 -14.69 -4.93
CA VAL A 487 8.01 -15.20 -3.85
C VAL A 487 9.07 -14.16 -3.47
N ASP A 488 9.75 -13.59 -4.46
CA ASP A 488 10.80 -12.59 -4.25
C ASP A 488 10.25 -11.33 -3.57
N ASP A 489 9.02 -10.93 -3.88
CA ASP A 489 8.36 -9.79 -3.24
C ASP A 489 7.89 -10.11 -1.82
N LEU A 490 7.38 -11.32 -1.56
CA LEU A 490 6.95 -11.75 -0.23
C LEU A 490 8.11 -11.90 0.76
N ILE A 491 9.29 -12.36 0.31
CA ILE A 491 10.47 -12.53 1.18
C ILE A 491 10.97 -11.22 1.78
N LYS A 492 10.81 -10.11 1.03
CA LYS A 492 11.24 -8.77 1.45
C LYS A 492 10.37 -8.20 2.57
N LEU A 493 9.18 -8.75 2.78
CA LEU A 493 8.20 -8.22 3.73
C LEU A 493 8.40 -8.86 5.11
N ARG A 494 8.85 -8.06 6.08
CA ARG A 494 8.96 -8.46 7.48
C ARG A 494 8.33 -7.44 8.40
N HIS A 495 7.37 -7.89 9.19
CA HIS A 495 6.68 -7.09 10.20
C HIS A 495 6.17 -8.01 11.32
N PRO A 496 6.19 -7.60 12.61
CA PRO A 496 5.78 -8.45 13.73
C PRO A 496 4.35 -9.01 13.61
N ASN A 497 3.47 -8.29 12.93
CA ASN A 497 2.07 -8.67 12.72
C ASN A 497 1.78 -9.20 11.30
N LEU A 498 2.80 -9.56 10.52
CA LEU A 498 2.66 -10.34 9.28
C LEU A 498 3.12 -11.77 9.51
N VAL A 499 2.48 -12.73 8.83
CA VAL A 499 3.00 -14.10 8.77
C VAL A 499 4.22 -14.14 7.86
N THR A 500 5.34 -14.61 8.40
CA THR A 500 6.63 -14.65 7.73
C THR A 500 6.71 -15.83 6.76
N LEU A 501 7.09 -15.55 5.52
CA LEU A 501 7.47 -16.56 4.55
C LEU A 501 8.87 -17.10 4.89
N ILE A 502 8.97 -18.41 5.13
CA ILE A 502 10.22 -19.11 5.42
C ILE A 502 10.90 -19.55 4.13
N GLY A 503 10.12 -19.99 3.14
CA GLY A 503 10.65 -20.47 1.87
C GLY A 503 9.56 -20.89 0.89
N ALA A 504 9.97 -21.47 -0.23
CA ALA A 504 9.03 -21.97 -1.24
C ALA A 504 9.50 -23.30 -1.85
N CYS A 505 8.57 -24.02 -2.46
CA CYS A 505 8.83 -25.15 -3.35
C CYS A 505 8.23 -24.84 -4.72
N PRO A 506 9.03 -24.32 -5.68
CA PRO A 506 8.54 -23.92 -7.00
C PRO A 506 7.88 -25.06 -7.77
N ARG A 507 8.42 -26.29 -7.65
CA ARG A 507 7.94 -27.46 -8.39
C ARG A 507 6.48 -27.81 -8.10
N GLU A 508 6.07 -27.68 -6.84
CA GLU A 508 4.69 -27.95 -6.40
C GLU A 508 3.89 -26.66 -6.17
N ARG A 509 4.48 -25.50 -6.50
CA ARG A 509 3.94 -24.16 -6.21
C ARG A 509 3.44 -24.09 -4.76
N ALA A 510 4.33 -24.46 -3.84
CA ALA A 510 4.05 -24.40 -2.41
C ALA A 510 4.82 -23.25 -1.76
N LEU A 511 4.17 -22.56 -0.83
CA LEU A 511 4.74 -21.52 0.01
C LEU A 511 4.81 -22.04 1.44
N ILE A 512 5.95 -21.88 2.10
CA ILE A 512 6.20 -22.39 3.46
C ILE A 512 6.25 -21.20 4.39
N TYR A 513 5.27 -21.09 5.28
CA TYR A 513 5.14 -20.03 6.27
C TYR A 513 5.44 -20.52 7.67
N GLU A 514 5.74 -19.60 8.59
CA GLU A 514 5.67 -19.90 10.03
C GLU A 514 4.27 -20.41 10.40
N TYR A 515 4.19 -21.39 11.30
CA TYR A 515 2.93 -21.88 11.82
C TYR A 515 2.43 -20.98 12.97
N VAL A 516 1.14 -20.61 12.93
CA VAL A 516 0.50 -19.76 13.95
C VAL A 516 -0.57 -20.58 14.69
N PRO A 517 -0.46 -20.78 16.01
CA PRO A 517 -1.18 -21.85 16.72
C PRO A 517 -2.65 -21.57 17.08
N ASN A 518 -3.07 -20.33 17.32
CA ASN A 518 -4.42 -20.03 17.85
C ASN A 518 -5.50 -19.81 16.76
N GLY A 519 -5.27 -20.32 15.55
CA GLY A 519 -6.25 -20.26 14.46
C GLY A 519 -6.53 -18.84 13.96
N SER A 520 -7.65 -18.66 13.27
CA SER A 520 -8.04 -17.37 12.67
C SER A 520 -9.01 -16.58 13.55
N LEU A 521 -9.04 -15.26 13.41
CA LEU A 521 -10.03 -14.39 14.07
C LEU A 521 -11.46 -14.80 13.74
N GLU A 522 -11.70 -15.36 12.55
CA GLU A 522 -13.02 -15.92 12.18
C GLU A 522 -13.44 -17.08 13.09
N ASP A 523 -12.51 -17.93 13.50
CA ASP A 523 -12.80 -19.05 14.40
C ASP A 523 -13.18 -18.54 15.81
N HIS A 524 -12.53 -17.48 16.28
CA HIS A 524 -12.83 -16.83 17.57
C HIS A 524 -14.14 -16.05 17.55
N LEU A 525 -14.42 -15.30 16.47
CA LEU A 525 -15.69 -14.58 16.31
C LEU A 525 -16.89 -15.54 16.23
N ASN A 526 -16.71 -16.70 15.60
CA ASN A 526 -17.74 -17.73 15.49
C ASN A 526 -17.81 -18.66 16.72
N CYS A 527 -16.97 -18.44 17.74
CA CYS A 527 -16.86 -19.30 18.93
C CYS A 527 -16.74 -20.80 18.57
N ARG A 528 -15.98 -21.12 17.50
CA ARG A 528 -15.77 -22.52 17.08
C ARG A 528 -15.01 -23.29 18.15
N ASN A 529 -15.29 -24.59 18.27
CA ASN A 529 -14.63 -25.51 19.21
C ASN A 529 -14.72 -25.06 20.68
N ASP A 530 -15.84 -24.45 21.08
CA ASP A 530 -16.09 -23.97 22.45
C ASP A 530 -15.05 -22.95 22.96
N MET A 531 -14.40 -22.23 22.05
CA MET A 531 -13.43 -21.18 22.39
C MET A 531 -14.14 -20.01 23.10
N PRO A 532 -13.54 -19.46 24.17
CA PRO A 532 -14.14 -18.34 24.89
C PRO A 532 -14.17 -17.09 24.01
N PRO A 533 -15.20 -16.22 24.16
CA PRO A 533 -15.28 -14.98 23.41
C PRO A 533 -14.10 -14.07 23.78
N LEU A 534 -13.55 -13.39 22.77
CA LEU A 534 -12.48 -12.42 22.98
C LEU A 534 -12.98 -11.25 23.82
N SER A 535 -12.19 -10.85 24.82
CA SER A 535 -12.42 -9.63 25.60
C SER A 535 -12.35 -8.39 24.72
N TRP A 536 -13.02 -7.31 25.12
CA TRP A 536 -12.95 -6.05 24.36
C TRP A 536 -11.50 -5.55 24.22
N GLN A 537 -10.65 -5.75 25.23
CA GLN A 537 -9.23 -5.38 25.19
C GLN A 537 -8.50 -6.14 24.08
N SER A 538 -8.70 -7.46 24.00
CA SER A 538 -8.11 -8.29 22.95
C SER A 538 -8.59 -7.85 21.56
N ARG A 539 -9.89 -7.55 21.42
CA ARG A 539 -10.47 -7.07 20.16
C ARG A 539 -9.88 -5.72 19.72
N MET A 540 -9.70 -4.78 20.65
CA MET A 540 -9.07 -3.48 20.36
C MET A 540 -7.57 -3.62 20.08
N HIS A 541 -6.89 -4.54 20.75
CA HIS A 541 -5.49 -4.86 20.49
C HIS A 541 -5.31 -5.37 19.05
N ILE A 542 -6.15 -6.32 18.63
CA ILE A 542 -6.18 -6.85 17.25
C ILE A 542 -6.47 -5.74 16.24
N ALA A 543 -7.49 -4.90 16.47
CA ALA A 543 -7.80 -3.78 15.58
C ALA A 543 -6.64 -2.79 15.43
N THR A 544 -5.94 -2.50 16.53
CA THR A 544 -4.78 -1.59 16.55
C THR A 544 -3.60 -2.17 15.77
N GLN A 545 -3.26 -3.44 16.02
CA GLN A 545 -2.18 -4.13 15.32
C GLN A 545 -2.48 -4.28 13.82
N LEU A 546 -3.73 -4.56 13.48
CA LEU A 546 -4.17 -4.64 12.08
C LEU A 546 -4.05 -3.28 11.39
N CYS A 547 -4.47 -2.19 12.05
CA CYS A 547 -4.31 -0.82 11.55
C CYS A 547 -2.84 -0.50 11.28
N SER A 548 -1.94 -0.78 12.24
CA SER A 548 -0.50 -0.59 12.09
C SER A 548 0.08 -1.40 10.92
N THR A 549 -0.39 -2.63 10.74
CA THR A 549 0.07 -3.52 9.67
C THR A 549 -0.37 -3.02 8.30
N LEU A 550 -1.60 -2.52 8.17
CA LEU A 550 -2.10 -1.93 6.92
C LEU A 550 -1.32 -0.65 6.58
N MET A 551 -1.02 0.20 7.56
CA MET A 551 -0.16 1.37 7.35
C MET A 551 1.23 0.98 6.82
N PHE A 552 1.83 -0.07 7.39
CA PHE A 552 3.09 -0.61 6.89
C PHE A 552 2.99 -1.08 5.44
N LEU A 553 1.98 -1.90 5.10
CA LEU A 553 1.77 -2.37 3.73
C LEU A 553 1.55 -1.20 2.75
N HIS A 554 0.69 -0.24 3.09
CA HIS A 554 0.34 0.88 2.23
C HIS A 554 1.52 1.85 2.02
N SER A 555 2.39 2.01 3.02
CA SER A 555 3.64 2.78 2.88
C SER A 555 4.58 2.18 1.82
N GLY A 556 4.61 0.84 1.73
CA GLY A 556 5.29 0.09 0.68
C GLY A 556 4.54 0.03 -0.65
N LYS A 557 3.45 0.80 -0.81
CA LYS A 557 2.52 0.77 -1.97
C LYS A 557 1.90 -0.61 -2.23
N LEU A 558 1.85 -1.46 -1.21
CA LEU A 558 1.28 -2.80 -1.28
C LEU A 558 -0.12 -2.80 -0.68
N VAL A 559 -1.12 -3.19 -1.47
CA VAL A 559 -2.50 -3.37 -1.01
C VAL A 559 -2.71 -4.84 -0.67
N HIS A 560 -3.32 -5.12 0.49
CA HIS A 560 -3.61 -6.49 0.91
C HIS A 560 -4.64 -7.16 -0.02
N GLY A 561 -5.75 -6.47 -0.32
CA GLY A 561 -6.71 -6.81 -1.37
C GLY A 561 -7.66 -7.99 -1.07
N ASN A 562 -7.41 -8.75 0.00
CA ASN A 562 -8.27 -9.84 0.45
C ASN A 562 -8.43 -9.84 1.98
N LEU A 563 -8.62 -8.67 2.59
CA LEU A 563 -8.66 -8.56 4.04
C LEU A 563 -10.00 -9.12 4.58
N LYS A 564 -9.92 -10.08 5.51
CA LYS A 564 -11.08 -10.72 6.17
C LYS A 564 -10.63 -11.41 7.47
N PRO A 565 -11.54 -11.70 8.42
CA PRO A 565 -11.20 -12.37 9.68
C PRO A 565 -10.48 -13.71 9.50
N GLY A 566 -10.81 -14.49 8.47
CA GLY A 566 -10.14 -15.77 8.17
C GLY A 566 -8.67 -15.65 7.76
N ASN A 567 -8.21 -14.45 7.40
CA ASN A 567 -6.82 -14.16 7.04
C ASN A 567 -6.06 -13.45 8.17
N ILE A 568 -6.67 -13.31 9.35
CA ILE A 568 -6.05 -12.72 10.54
C ILE A 568 -5.83 -13.85 11.53
N LEU A 569 -4.61 -14.37 11.61
CA LEU A 569 -4.26 -15.45 12.55
C LEU A 569 -3.90 -14.87 13.92
N LEU A 570 -4.02 -15.66 14.98
CA LEU A 570 -3.65 -15.25 16.33
C LEU A 570 -2.47 -16.09 16.83
N ASP A 571 -1.41 -15.42 17.30
CA ASP A 571 -0.28 -16.10 17.93
C ASP A 571 -0.55 -16.44 19.41
N ASP A 572 0.45 -17.00 20.10
CA ASP A 572 0.35 -17.42 21.50
C ASP A 572 -0.04 -16.27 22.46
N ASN A 573 0.23 -15.03 22.08
CA ASN A 573 -0.11 -13.84 22.86
C ASN A 573 -1.45 -13.22 22.44
N PHE A 574 -2.21 -13.91 21.58
CA PHE A 574 -3.41 -13.37 20.91
C PHE A 574 -3.13 -12.08 20.13
N SER A 575 -1.88 -11.88 19.71
CA SER A 575 -1.50 -10.82 18.78
C SER A 575 -1.85 -11.24 17.36
N CYS A 576 -2.27 -10.29 16.53
CA CYS A 576 -2.68 -10.58 15.17
C CYS A 576 -1.47 -10.81 14.25
N ARG A 577 -1.58 -11.83 13.40
CA ARG A 577 -0.65 -12.16 12.31
C ARG A 577 -1.43 -12.21 11.01
N LEU A 578 -1.33 -11.15 10.22
CA LEU A 578 -2.01 -11.04 8.94
C LEU A 578 -1.31 -11.94 7.91
N THR A 579 -2.08 -12.79 7.26
CA THR A 579 -1.62 -13.70 6.21
C THR A 579 -2.29 -13.36 4.89
N ASP A 580 -1.85 -14.03 3.83
CA ASP A 580 -2.51 -13.99 2.52
C ASP A 580 -2.53 -12.61 1.81
N PHE A 581 -1.52 -11.78 2.04
CA PHE A 581 -1.27 -10.51 1.36
C PHE A 581 -0.58 -10.67 -0.02
N GLY A 582 -0.76 -9.72 -0.95
CA GLY A 582 -0.10 -9.69 -2.27
C GLY A 582 -0.98 -9.14 -3.42
N VAL A 583 -0.37 -8.44 -4.41
CA VAL A 583 -1.07 -7.71 -5.49
C VAL A 583 -1.87 -8.62 -6.43
N CYS A 584 -1.44 -9.86 -6.66
CA CYS A 584 -2.07 -10.81 -7.59
C CYS A 584 -3.45 -11.35 -7.14
N ARG A 585 -4.01 -10.86 -6.03
CA ARG A 585 -5.22 -11.47 -5.45
C ARG A 585 -6.50 -10.69 -5.70
N ALA A 586 -6.48 -9.36 -5.69
CA ALA A 586 -7.68 -8.53 -5.80
C ALA A 586 -8.36 -8.64 -7.18
N LEU A 587 -7.59 -8.58 -8.28
CA LEU A 587 -8.14 -8.66 -9.64
C LEU A 587 -8.66 -10.07 -9.96
N SER A 588 -7.94 -11.11 -9.55
CA SER A 588 -8.35 -12.49 -9.77
C SER A 588 -9.56 -12.90 -8.91
N LEU A 589 -9.89 -12.19 -7.82
CA LEU A 589 -11.12 -12.44 -7.04
C LEU A 589 -12.37 -12.14 -7.87
N LEU A 590 -12.23 -11.28 -8.87
CA LEU A 590 -13.31 -10.86 -9.72
C LEU A 590 -13.42 -11.69 -11.01
N GLU A 591 -12.30 -12.15 -11.57
CA GLU A 591 -12.26 -12.97 -12.80
C GLU A 591 -12.99 -14.32 -12.66
N ASN A 592 -13.02 -14.88 -11.46
CA ASN A 592 -13.71 -16.16 -11.18
C ASN A 592 -15.20 -16.00 -10.81
N SER A 593 -15.72 -14.78 -10.85
CA SER A 593 -17.15 -14.49 -10.63
C SER A 593 -17.98 -14.54 -11.92
N ASN A 594 -17.60 -15.41 -12.86
CA ASN A 594 -18.40 -15.71 -14.06
C ASN A 594 -19.68 -16.53 -13.75
N THR A 595 -19.98 -16.75 -12.47
CA THR A 595 -21.33 -17.09 -12.00
C THR A 595 -21.89 -15.88 -11.28
N THR A 596 -22.91 -15.26 -11.86
CA THR A 596 -23.61 -14.06 -11.38
C THR A 596 -24.17 -14.16 -9.96
N GLU A 597 -24.17 -15.35 -9.34
CA GLU A 597 -24.67 -15.59 -7.98
C GLU A 597 -23.59 -15.55 -6.88
N SER A 598 -22.30 -15.79 -7.18
CA SER A 598 -21.25 -15.88 -6.15
C SER A 598 -20.51 -14.57 -5.86
N SER A 599 -20.48 -13.63 -6.81
CA SER A 599 -19.84 -12.31 -6.65
C SER A 599 -20.52 -11.44 -5.57
N ASN A 600 -21.81 -11.68 -5.32
CA ASN A 600 -22.60 -10.97 -4.32
C ASN A 600 -22.31 -11.40 -2.87
N SER A 601 -21.51 -12.47 -2.64
CA SER A 601 -21.43 -13.13 -1.34
C SER A 601 -20.29 -12.70 -0.41
N ASN A 602 -19.28 -11.93 -0.85
CA ASN A 602 -18.17 -11.55 0.04
C ASN A 602 -18.41 -10.18 0.72
N PRO A 603 -18.87 -10.12 1.98
CA PRO A 603 -19.23 -8.87 2.64
C PRO A 603 -18.04 -7.91 2.87
N TYR A 604 -16.81 -8.43 2.87
CA TYR A 604 -15.60 -7.64 3.06
C TYR A 604 -15.09 -6.99 1.76
N LEU A 605 -15.64 -7.37 0.60
CA LEU A 605 -15.21 -6.83 -0.69
C LEU A 605 -15.85 -5.46 -0.94
N ASP A 606 -15.00 -4.44 -1.06
CA ASP A 606 -15.40 -3.05 -1.28
C ASP A 606 -16.34 -2.89 -2.49
N PRO A 607 -17.54 -2.33 -2.31
CA PRO A 607 -18.48 -2.06 -3.39
C PRO A 607 -17.94 -1.08 -4.45
N ASP A 608 -17.11 -0.10 -4.09
CA ASP A 608 -16.46 0.80 -5.06
C ASP A 608 -15.52 0.01 -5.96
N PHE A 609 -14.65 -0.82 -5.37
CA PHE A 609 -13.75 -1.69 -6.13
C PHE A 609 -14.49 -2.67 -7.05
N ARG A 610 -15.63 -3.24 -6.61
CA ARG A 610 -16.45 -4.12 -7.47
C ARG A 610 -16.88 -3.41 -8.76
N ASN A 611 -17.18 -2.11 -8.66
CA ASN A 611 -17.62 -1.27 -9.77
C ASN A 611 -16.46 -0.73 -10.60
N THR A 612 -15.45 -0.15 -9.95
CA THR A 612 -14.36 0.61 -10.60
C THR A 612 -13.18 -0.26 -11.01
N ARG A 613 -12.98 -1.40 -10.33
CA ARG A 613 -11.82 -2.30 -10.49
C ARG A 613 -10.47 -1.66 -10.13
N ILE A 614 -10.51 -0.54 -9.40
CA ILE A 614 -9.31 0.21 -9.00
C ILE A 614 -8.77 -0.34 -7.68
N VAL A 615 -7.61 -1.00 -7.73
CA VAL A 615 -6.90 -1.45 -6.52
C VAL A 615 -6.26 -0.25 -5.84
N SER A 616 -6.64 0.02 -4.59
CA SER A 616 -6.09 1.14 -3.80
C SER A 616 -6.12 0.80 -2.30
N ALA A 617 -5.40 1.55 -1.47
CA ALA A 617 -5.43 1.44 0.00
C ALA A 617 -6.87 1.50 0.57
N SER A 618 -7.76 2.24 -0.10
CA SER A 618 -9.16 2.37 0.30
C SER A 618 -9.94 1.04 0.28
N LEU A 619 -9.53 0.07 -0.55
CA LEU A 619 -10.10 -1.28 -0.60
C LEU A 619 -9.92 -1.99 0.75
N ASP A 620 -8.70 -1.98 1.29
CA ASP A 620 -8.40 -2.59 2.58
C ASP A 620 -9.08 -1.85 3.73
N LEU A 621 -9.22 -0.53 3.61
CA LEU A 621 -9.88 0.30 4.61
C LEU A 621 -11.37 -0.05 4.75
N TYR A 622 -12.07 -0.32 3.64
CA TYR A 622 -13.45 -0.80 3.68
C TYR A 622 -13.56 -2.13 4.43
N SER A 623 -12.72 -3.10 4.06
CA SER A 623 -12.67 -4.41 4.71
C SER A 623 -12.35 -4.28 6.21
N PHE A 624 -11.43 -3.39 6.56
CA PHE A 624 -11.06 -3.07 7.93
C PHE A 624 -12.26 -2.52 8.72
N GLY A 625 -13.04 -1.61 8.14
CA GLY A 625 -14.26 -1.07 8.76
C GLY A 625 -15.27 -2.17 9.11
N ILE A 626 -15.53 -3.10 8.19
CA ILE A 626 -16.43 -4.24 8.43
C ILE A 626 -15.90 -5.13 9.56
N ILE A 627 -14.59 -5.39 9.60
CA ILE A 627 -13.95 -6.19 10.65
C ILE A 627 -14.08 -5.50 12.02
N VAL A 628 -13.86 -4.18 12.10
CA VAL A 628 -14.04 -3.42 13.35
C VAL A 628 -15.49 -3.50 13.82
N LEU A 629 -16.48 -3.33 12.94
CA LEU A 629 -17.89 -3.47 13.30
C LEU A 629 -18.23 -4.87 13.83
N GLN A 630 -17.63 -5.91 13.28
CA GLN A 630 -17.78 -7.27 13.80
C GLN A 630 -17.09 -7.46 15.15
N LEU A 631 -15.89 -6.92 15.34
CA LEU A 631 -15.20 -6.94 16.63
C LEU A 631 -16.04 -6.26 17.72
N LEU A 632 -16.70 -5.14 17.39
CA LEU A 632 -17.56 -4.43 18.34
C LEU A 632 -18.84 -5.20 18.70
N SER A 633 -19.47 -5.86 17.73
CA SER A 633 -20.81 -6.42 17.90
C SER A 633 -20.88 -7.93 18.08
N GLY A 634 -19.84 -8.67 17.67
CA GLY A 634 -19.87 -10.14 17.59
C GLY A 634 -20.91 -10.69 16.60
N ARG A 635 -21.45 -9.84 15.71
CA ARG A 635 -22.56 -10.19 14.80
C ARG A 635 -22.09 -10.62 13.42
N SER A 636 -23.02 -11.22 12.67
CA SER A 636 -22.89 -11.44 11.23
C SER A 636 -22.68 -10.12 10.48
N THR A 637 -21.96 -10.18 9.35
CA THR A 637 -21.70 -9.04 8.47
C THR A 637 -22.95 -8.48 7.77
N GLN A 638 -24.06 -9.23 7.75
CA GLN A 638 -25.26 -8.84 7.00
C GLN A 638 -25.86 -7.52 7.55
N GLY A 639 -25.77 -6.45 6.75
CA GLY A 639 -26.29 -5.13 7.11
C GLY A 639 -25.60 -4.48 8.33
N ILE A 640 -24.42 -4.97 8.72
CA ILE A 640 -23.79 -4.59 9.99
C ILE A 640 -23.52 -3.08 10.11
N ALA A 641 -23.12 -2.43 9.01
CA ALA A 641 -22.89 -0.99 8.94
C ALA A 641 -24.19 -0.18 9.06
N GLU A 642 -25.27 -0.64 8.42
CA GLU A 642 -26.60 0.00 8.49
C GLU A 642 -27.18 -0.09 9.91
N ILE A 643 -27.03 -1.26 10.55
CA ILE A 643 -27.45 -1.47 11.94
C ILE A 643 -26.68 -0.53 12.85
N ALA A 644 -25.34 -0.48 12.72
CA ALA A 644 -24.51 0.40 13.53
C ALA A 644 -24.88 1.89 13.34
N GLN A 645 -25.13 2.31 12.10
CA GLN A 645 -25.56 3.67 11.77
C GLN A 645 -26.90 4.02 12.42
N ASN A 646 -27.88 3.13 12.36
CA ASN A 646 -29.20 3.34 12.95
C ASN A 646 -29.14 3.47 14.48
N GLU A 647 -28.35 2.64 15.15
CA GLU A 647 -28.16 2.70 16.61
C GLU A 647 -27.44 4.00 17.03
N LEU A 648 -26.49 4.48 16.22
CA LEU A 648 -25.81 5.75 16.46
C LEU A 648 -26.77 6.95 16.33
N LEU A 649 -27.65 6.93 15.33
CA LEU A 649 -28.66 7.98 15.09
C LEU A 649 -29.78 7.98 16.14
N ASN A 650 -30.13 6.81 16.69
CA ASN A 650 -31.17 6.64 17.70
C ASN A 650 -30.69 6.97 19.13
N GLY A 651 -30.06 8.14 19.30
CA GLY A 651 -29.65 8.66 20.60
C GLY A 651 -28.29 8.17 21.11
N GLY A 652 -27.46 7.57 20.24
CA GLY A 652 -26.08 7.20 20.55
C GLY A 652 -25.91 6.06 21.56
N ASN A 653 -26.98 5.35 21.92
CA ASN A 653 -26.90 4.22 22.83
C ASN A 653 -26.54 2.93 22.07
N LEU A 654 -25.26 2.57 22.09
CA LEU A 654 -24.74 1.37 21.43
C LEU A 654 -24.91 0.08 22.25
N SER A 655 -25.57 0.10 23.40
CA SER A 655 -25.68 -1.10 24.26
C SER A 655 -26.35 -2.29 23.57
N SER A 656 -27.26 -2.01 22.64
CA SER A 656 -27.92 -3.01 21.78
C SER A 656 -26.95 -3.60 20.75
N PHE A 657 -26.08 -2.78 20.18
CA PHE A 657 -25.14 -3.17 19.12
C PHE A 657 -23.91 -3.91 19.64
N LEU A 658 -23.36 -3.46 20.76
CA LEU A 658 -22.12 -3.97 21.32
C LEU A 658 -22.27 -5.39 21.88
N ASP A 659 -21.22 -6.18 21.70
CA ASP A 659 -21.15 -7.53 22.24
C ASP A 659 -20.97 -7.49 23.77
N SER A 660 -22.04 -7.82 24.49
CA SER A 660 -22.02 -7.91 25.96
C SER A 660 -21.07 -9.00 26.49
N SER A 661 -20.74 -10.02 25.69
CA SER A 661 -19.81 -11.09 26.10
C SER A 661 -18.35 -10.63 26.15
N ALA A 662 -18.03 -9.53 25.45
CA ALA A 662 -16.69 -8.94 25.45
C ALA A 662 -16.36 -8.15 26.74
N GLY A 663 -17.35 -7.96 27.62
CA GLY A 663 -17.22 -7.20 28.86
C GLY A 663 -17.62 -5.73 28.73
N ASN A 664 -17.09 -4.90 29.63
CA ASN A 664 -17.46 -3.48 29.72
C ASN A 664 -16.67 -2.63 28.73
N TRP A 665 -17.32 -2.25 27.64
CA TRP A 665 -16.75 -1.36 26.62
C TRP A 665 -16.46 0.05 27.19
N PRO A 666 -15.35 0.70 26.76
CA PRO A 666 -15.02 2.06 27.15
C PRO A 666 -15.94 3.09 26.48
N HIS A 667 -16.02 4.29 27.05
CA HIS A 667 -16.89 5.37 26.55
C HIS A 667 -16.57 5.81 25.11
N GLN A 668 -15.31 5.66 24.69
CA GLN A 668 -14.80 6.00 23.36
C GLN A 668 -15.32 5.07 22.25
N VAL A 669 -15.97 3.96 22.59
CA VAL A 669 -16.48 2.97 21.61
C VAL A 669 -17.45 3.59 20.60
N ALA A 670 -18.19 4.64 20.96
CA ALA A 670 -19.05 5.37 20.03
C ALA A 670 -18.28 6.08 18.93
N GLN A 671 -17.13 6.68 19.26
CA GLN A 671 -16.26 7.33 18.29
C GLN A 671 -15.64 6.30 17.33
N LEU A 672 -15.20 5.15 17.85
CA LEU A 672 -14.70 4.06 17.02
C LEU A 672 -15.79 3.49 16.10
N THR A 673 -17.01 3.31 16.61
CA THR A 673 -18.16 2.84 15.79
C THR A 673 -18.43 3.79 14.63
N HIS A 674 -18.45 5.11 14.90
CA HIS A 674 -18.62 6.12 13.87
C HIS A 674 -17.51 6.07 12.80
N LEU A 675 -16.25 5.93 13.22
CA LEU A 675 -15.12 5.78 12.28
C LEU A 675 -15.22 4.50 11.47
N ALA A 676 -15.59 3.38 12.08
CA ALA A 676 -15.75 2.11 11.37
C ALA A 676 -16.85 2.20 10.30
N ILE A 677 -17.94 2.90 10.57
CA ILE A 677 -18.98 3.18 9.56
C ILE A 677 -18.43 4.06 8.42
N ARG A 678 -17.67 5.11 8.75
CA ARG A 678 -17.02 5.96 7.73
C ARG A 678 -16.01 5.19 6.87
N CYS A 679 -15.29 4.21 7.43
CA CYS A 679 -14.45 3.31 6.65
C CYS A 679 -15.27 2.51 5.62
N CYS A 680 -16.53 2.21 5.92
CA CYS A 680 -17.46 1.49 5.05
C CYS A 680 -18.24 2.39 4.07
N ASP A 681 -17.89 3.68 3.93
CA ASP A 681 -18.58 4.58 2.99
C ASP A 681 -18.44 4.07 1.54
N MET A 682 -19.53 4.15 0.78
CA MET A 682 -19.57 3.79 -0.63
C MET A 682 -18.63 4.64 -1.47
N ASN A 683 -18.42 5.90 -1.09
CA ASN A 683 -17.48 6.78 -1.73
C ASN A 683 -16.12 6.69 -1.02
N ARG A 684 -15.11 6.16 -1.73
CA ARG A 684 -13.75 5.99 -1.20
C ARG A 684 -13.12 7.29 -0.70
N SER A 685 -13.46 8.46 -1.25
CA SER A 685 -12.87 9.74 -0.82
C SER A 685 -13.41 10.23 0.53
N ARG A 686 -14.53 9.67 1.01
CA ARG A 686 -15.12 10.01 2.32
C ARG A 686 -14.56 9.17 3.46
N ARG A 687 -13.86 8.08 3.12
CA ARG A 687 -13.27 7.16 4.09
C ARG A 687 -12.11 7.87 4.82
N PRO A 688 -11.95 7.63 6.12
CA PRO A 688 -10.95 8.32 6.93
C PRO A 688 -9.53 7.84 6.63
N ASP A 689 -8.52 8.63 6.96
CA ASP A 689 -7.13 8.19 6.82
C ASP A 689 -6.71 7.26 7.98
N LEU A 690 -5.94 6.21 7.66
CA LEU A 690 -5.55 5.20 8.66
C LEU A 690 -4.70 5.80 9.78
N ALA A 691 -3.73 6.64 9.46
CA ALA A 691 -2.77 7.17 10.43
C ALA A 691 -3.34 8.33 11.24
N SER A 692 -3.94 9.30 10.55
CA SER A 692 -4.35 10.57 11.13
C SER A 692 -5.72 10.53 11.81
N ASP A 693 -6.63 9.64 11.41
CA ASP A 693 -7.97 9.51 11.97
C ASP A 693 -8.14 8.21 12.76
N VAL A 694 -7.94 7.06 12.11
CA VAL A 694 -8.30 5.74 12.66
C VAL A 694 -7.37 5.32 13.80
N PHE A 695 -6.06 5.36 13.55
CA PHE A 695 -5.06 4.93 14.53
C PHE A 695 -5.11 5.76 15.81
N LYS A 696 -5.30 7.09 15.70
CA LYS A 696 -5.43 7.98 16.87
C LYS A 696 -6.55 7.55 17.81
N VAL A 697 -7.72 7.20 17.29
CA VAL A 697 -8.85 6.76 18.13
C VAL A 697 -8.57 5.41 18.75
N LEU A 698 -8.01 4.47 18.00
CA LEU A 698 -7.61 3.15 18.53
C LEU A 698 -6.58 3.28 19.65
N GLU A 699 -5.63 4.21 19.54
CA GLU A 699 -4.65 4.47 20.60
C GLU A 699 -5.28 4.95 21.90
N THR A 700 -6.30 5.82 21.84
CA THR A 700 -7.01 6.28 23.04
C THR A 700 -7.76 5.16 23.77
N MET A 701 -7.98 4.03 23.10
CA MET A 701 -8.67 2.86 23.64
C MET A 701 -7.73 1.78 24.16
N LYS A 702 -6.40 2.00 24.13
CA LYS A 702 -5.44 1.10 24.78
C LYS A 702 -5.68 1.11 26.29
N PRO A 703 -5.80 -0.05 26.95
CA PRO A 703 -6.05 -0.10 28.39
C PRO A 703 -4.89 0.57 29.15
N SER A 704 -5.19 1.66 29.86
CA SER A 704 -4.30 2.25 30.85
C SER A 704 -4.20 1.29 32.05
N GLY A 705 -3.35 0.27 31.96
CA GLY A 705 -3.19 -0.70 33.06
C GLY A 705 -2.68 -2.10 32.75
N ALA A 706 -2.19 -2.40 31.53
CA ALA A 706 -1.40 -3.62 31.31
C ALA A 706 0.09 -3.33 31.52
N SER A 707 0.45 -2.97 32.76
CA SER A 707 1.78 -3.30 33.25
C SER A 707 1.74 -4.81 33.54
N VAL A 708 2.48 -5.59 32.75
CA VAL A 708 3.17 -6.73 33.36
C VAL A 708 4.09 -6.08 34.39
N SER A 709 3.77 -6.29 35.65
CA SER A 709 4.42 -5.66 36.79
C SER A 709 5.91 -5.95 36.80
N HIS A 710 6.69 -4.93 36.43
CA HIS A 710 8.01 -4.50 36.91
C HIS A 710 8.41 -3.44 35.85
N VAL A 711 8.40 -2.14 36.05
CA VAL A 711 8.63 -1.29 37.22
C VAL A 711 7.95 0.05 36.93
N ALA A 712 7.30 0.65 37.92
CA ALA A 712 7.05 2.09 37.94
C ALA A 712 7.75 2.63 39.18
N ASP A 713 8.93 3.23 38.97
CA ASP A 713 9.48 4.37 39.73
C ASP A 713 10.83 4.77 39.13
N ALA A 714 11.12 6.09 39.15
CA ALA A 714 12.23 6.83 38.53
C ALA A 714 12.02 7.11 37.02
N LYS A 715 12.08 8.33 36.45
CA LYS A 715 12.87 9.53 36.77
C LYS A 715 14.25 9.17 37.32
N GLU A 716 15.05 8.52 36.48
CA GLU A 716 16.50 8.67 36.36
C GLU A 716 16.94 7.89 35.12
N ASP A 717 17.93 8.42 34.39
CA ASP A 717 18.64 7.72 33.32
C ASP A 717 19.06 6.33 33.81
N ASN A 718 18.46 5.26 33.25
CA ASN A 718 19.00 3.92 33.42
C ASN A 718 19.09 3.24 32.05
N HIS A 719 20.32 3.31 31.52
CA HIS A 719 20.83 2.64 30.34
C HIS A 719 20.93 1.11 30.55
N GLU A 720 19.82 0.42 30.83
CA GLU A 720 19.86 -1.04 30.99
C GLU A 720 19.61 -1.78 29.66
N PRO A 721 20.47 -2.76 29.30
CA PRO A 721 20.31 -3.53 28.08
C PRO A 721 19.07 -4.44 28.15
N PRO A 722 18.34 -4.65 27.03
CA PRO A 722 17.31 -5.67 26.94
C PRO A 722 17.77 -7.03 27.48
N SER A 723 16.92 -7.73 28.23
CA SER A 723 17.29 -8.96 28.95
C SER A 723 17.86 -10.07 28.06
N TYR A 724 17.44 -10.13 26.79
CA TYR A 724 17.96 -11.10 25.80
C TYR A 724 19.35 -10.73 25.24
N PHE A 725 19.89 -9.55 25.57
CA PHE A 725 21.29 -9.20 25.32
C PHE A 725 22.21 -9.68 26.45
N ILE A 726 21.64 -10.04 27.60
CA ILE A 726 22.39 -10.45 28.78
C ILE A 726 22.70 -11.94 28.71
N CYS A 727 23.98 -12.28 28.84
CA CYS A 727 24.44 -13.66 28.95
C CYS A 727 23.91 -14.29 30.24
N PRO A 728 23.21 -15.43 30.19
CA PRO A 728 22.71 -16.05 31.41
C PRO A 728 23.78 -16.56 32.38
N ILE A 729 25.01 -16.84 31.88
CA ILE A 729 26.15 -17.27 32.72
C ILE A 729 26.86 -16.05 33.33
N LEU A 730 27.18 -15.04 32.50
CA LEU A 730 27.99 -13.89 32.93
C LEU A 730 27.17 -12.76 33.54
N GLN A 731 25.84 -12.77 33.36
CA GLN A 731 24.94 -11.71 33.80
C GLN A 731 25.36 -10.31 33.29
N GLY A 732 25.92 -10.26 32.08
CA GLY A 732 26.32 -9.03 31.38
C GLY A 732 26.07 -9.13 29.87
N VAL A 733 26.14 -7.99 29.16
CA VAL A 733 25.89 -7.92 27.71
C VAL A 733 26.85 -8.82 26.93
N MET A 734 26.30 -9.70 26.09
CA MET A 734 27.07 -10.59 25.23
C MET A 734 27.83 -9.80 24.16
N SER A 735 29.14 -10.00 24.07
CA SER A 735 29.97 -9.47 22.99
C SER A 735 30.05 -10.46 21.82
N ASP A 736 30.04 -11.76 22.14
CA ASP A 736 30.03 -12.83 21.16
C ASP A 736 28.93 -13.88 21.47
N PRO A 737 27.67 -13.59 21.13
CA PRO A 737 26.57 -14.50 21.42
C PRO A 737 26.64 -15.77 20.57
N HIS A 738 26.53 -16.93 21.21
CA HIS A 738 26.48 -18.27 20.61
C HIS A 738 25.33 -19.09 21.17
N VAL A 739 24.64 -19.81 20.29
CA VAL A 739 23.53 -20.70 20.62
C VAL A 739 24.06 -22.09 20.96
N ALA A 740 23.62 -22.64 22.09
CA ALA A 740 23.83 -24.04 22.44
C ALA A 740 22.75 -24.94 21.83
N ALA A 741 22.93 -26.26 21.88
CA ALA A 741 22.01 -27.23 21.27
C ALA A 741 20.58 -27.25 21.87
N ASP A 742 20.36 -26.57 23.00
CA ASP A 742 19.06 -26.37 23.64
C ASP A 742 18.33 -25.11 23.16
N GLY A 743 18.94 -24.32 22.27
CA GLY A 743 18.36 -23.08 21.72
C GLY A 743 18.62 -21.82 22.55
N TYR A 744 19.27 -21.91 23.71
CA TYR A 744 19.64 -20.74 24.51
C TYR A 744 20.93 -20.12 23.99
N THR A 745 21.00 -18.79 24.06
CA THR A 745 22.18 -18.03 23.63
C THR A 745 23.00 -17.55 24.83
N TYR A 746 24.32 -17.68 24.71
CA TYR A 746 25.30 -17.39 25.76
C TYR A 746 26.51 -16.65 25.17
N GLU A 747 27.31 -16.03 26.02
CA GLU A 747 28.63 -15.54 25.62
C GLU A 747 29.55 -16.73 25.26
N ALA A 748 30.20 -16.65 24.09
CA ALA A 748 30.98 -17.75 23.51
C ALA A 748 32.04 -18.30 24.47
N SER A 749 32.76 -17.40 25.14
CA SER A 749 33.82 -17.76 26.09
C SER A 749 33.25 -18.48 27.32
N ALA A 750 32.22 -17.91 27.94
CA ALA A 750 31.58 -18.47 29.13
C ALA A 750 30.96 -19.84 28.88
N LEU A 751 30.34 -20.04 27.70
CA LEU A 751 29.77 -21.33 27.34
C LEU A 751 30.85 -22.37 27.06
N ARG A 752 31.97 -22.01 26.41
CA ARG A 752 33.11 -22.93 26.23
C ARG A 752 33.70 -23.38 27.56
N ASP A 753 33.86 -22.46 28.51
CA ASP A 753 34.39 -22.76 29.85
C ASP A 753 33.44 -23.67 30.64
N TRP A 754 32.12 -23.44 30.54
CA TRP A 754 31.12 -24.33 31.14
C TRP A 754 31.19 -25.75 30.57
N LEU A 755 31.23 -25.87 29.24
CA LEU A 755 31.26 -27.15 28.53
C LEU A 755 32.61 -27.89 28.65
N ALA A 756 33.66 -27.23 29.15
CA ALA A 756 34.93 -27.89 29.48
C ALA A 756 34.81 -28.87 30.67
N GLY A 757 33.77 -28.70 31.52
CA GLY A 757 33.54 -29.53 32.70
C GLY A 757 32.13 -30.14 32.79
N HIS A 758 31.20 -29.79 31.89
CA HIS A 758 29.80 -30.19 31.95
C HIS A 758 29.27 -30.57 30.57
N ASP A 759 28.33 -31.54 30.51
CA ASP A 759 27.57 -31.88 29.30
C ASP A 759 26.09 -31.45 29.38
N THR A 760 25.79 -30.49 30.27
CA THR A 760 24.45 -29.98 30.53
C THR A 760 24.31 -28.49 30.19
N SER A 761 23.08 -28.09 29.87
CA SER A 761 22.64 -26.72 29.61
C SER A 761 22.88 -25.85 30.85
N PRO A 762 23.58 -24.71 30.72
CA PRO A 762 23.73 -23.77 31.82
C PRO A 762 22.40 -23.19 32.32
N MET A 763 21.37 -23.09 31.47
CA MET A 763 20.06 -22.52 31.83
C MET A 763 19.08 -23.54 32.42
N THR A 764 19.06 -24.75 31.88
CA THR A 764 18.03 -25.75 32.23
C THR A 764 18.59 -26.91 33.04
N ASN A 765 19.92 -27.03 33.13
CA ASN A 765 20.64 -28.16 33.71
C ASN A 765 20.28 -29.52 33.08
N LEU A 766 19.67 -29.52 31.89
CA LEU A 766 19.37 -30.70 31.09
C LEU A 766 20.56 -31.05 30.20
N ARG A 767 20.77 -32.34 29.92
CA ARG A 767 21.87 -32.80 29.08
C ARG A 767 21.74 -32.27 27.65
N LEU A 768 22.81 -31.69 27.11
CA LEU A 768 22.82 -31.15 25.75
C LEU A 768 22.96 -32.28 24.71
N PRO A 769 22.17 -32.28 23.62
CA PRO A 769 22.27 -33.28 22.56
C PRO A 769 23.63 -33.31 21.85
N ASN A 770 24.30 -32.16 21.78
CA ASN A 770 25.66 -32.02 21.28
C ASN A 770 26.31 -30.76 21.88
N LEU A 771 27.63 -30.65 21.75
CA LEU A 771 28.43 -29.55 22.30
C LEU A 771 28.81 -28.51 21.21
N ASN A 772 28.13 -28.51 20.06
CA ASN A 772 28.43 -27.57 19.00
C ASN A 772 27.95 -26.17 19.37
N LEU A 773 28.78 -25.17 19.05
CA LEU A 773 28.50 -23.76 19.31
C LEU A 773 28.19 -23.08 17.99
N ILE A 774 26.97 -22.55 17.86
CA ILE A 774 26.53 -21.85 16.65
C ILE A 774 26.58 -20.34 16.91
N PRO A 775 27.37 -19.55 16.17
CA PRO A 775 27.39 -18.10 16.34
C PRO A 775 26.01 -17.48 16.05
N ASN A 776 25.51 -16.61 16.94
CA ASN A 776 24.27 -15.88 16.76
C ASN A 776 24.55 -14.48 16.18
N PHE A 777 24.90 -14.42 14.90
CA PHE A 777 25.21 -13.16 14.21
C PHE A 777 24.08 -12.12 14.24
N PRO A 778 22.78 -12.49 14.10
CA PRO A 778 21.68 -11.53 14.23
C PRO A 778 21.65 -10.86 15.61
N LEU A 779 21.78 -11.64 16.70
CA LEU A 779 21.81 -11.07 18.04
C LEU A 779 23.05 -10.21 18.26
N ARG A 780 24.21 -10.64 17.74
CA ARG A 780 25.44 -9.84 17.78
C ARG A 780 25.26 -8.47 17.10
N SER A 781 24.63 -8.45 15.92
CA SER A 781 24.33 -7.22 15.18
C SER A 781 23.36 -6.32 15.95
N ALA A 782 22.33 -6.89 16.57
CA ALA A 782 21.38 -6.15 17.39
C ALA A 782 22.03 -5.54 18.66
N ILE A 783 22.93 -6.28 19.32
CA ILE A 783 23.68 -5.77 20.48
C ILE A 783 24.60 -4.63 20.07
N GLN A 784 25.32 -4.77 18.94
CA GLN A 784 26.21 -3.73 18.44
C GLN A 784 25.45 -2.46 18.05
N GLN A 785 24.29 -2.59 17.42
CA GLN A 785 23.42 -1.45 17.11
C GLN A 785 22.91 -0.77 18.38
N TRP A 786 22.55 -1.54 19.42
CA TRP A 786 22.15 -0.98 20.70
C TRP A 786 23.29 -0.23 21.41
N GLN A 787 24.52 -0.77 21.37
CA GLN A 787 25.75 -0.12 21.88
C GLN A 787 26.20 1.10 21.08
N GLN A 788 25.70 1.30 19.86
CA GLN A 788 25.97 2.50 19.04
C GLN A 788 24.93 3.59 19.28
N ASN A 789 23.74 3.20 19.75
CA ASN A 789 22.61 4.09 19.99
C ASN A 789 22.48 4.54 21.46
N HIS A 790 23.32 4.00 22.37
CA HIS A 790 23.44 4.30 23.80
C HIS A 790 24.91 4.27 24.21
#